data_AF-A0A535EDZ3-F1
#
_entry.id   AF-A0A535EDZ3-F1
#
_cell.length_a   1.000
_cell.length_b   1.000
_cell.length_c   1.000
_cell.angle_alpha   90.00
_cell.angle_beta   90.00
_cell.angle_gamma   90.00
#
_symmetry.space_group_name_H-M   'P 1'
#
loop_
_entity.id
_entity.type
_entity.pdbx_description
1 polymer ?
#
loop_
_entity_poly.entity_id
_entity_poly.type
_entity_poly.pdbx_seq_one_letter_code
_entity_poly.pdbx_strand_id
1 'polypeptide(L)'
;MRRVEPGTVRVVDAQGAPPSVPFWLGEAAARTEELSTDVSDLRRTVGEHLAREDAEGGRRWLEAECGIDRAASDTIVRYLGAGLTALGVLPTKETLVLERFFDEAGGMQLVGHSPFGARLNRGLGLALRKRFCVTFDFELQAAASDNAFLLSLGPQHSFPLDRVPKFLTSRTVEDVLRQALLTSPLFAARWRWNLNRALAVLRMRGGRKNPPAIQRMESDDLLAAVFPTLAACQENVAPGPIDIPDHPLVRETVEAGRVQVVVRDTVEPSVLAHEILNGQPFTFLDDAPLEERRSRNVQVRRGLPVEARDLGRLDPAAIERVREEVQPDPRDADELHDVLLTVTGLRPVEEWRSWFDELVEERRAVVARVAPDLDLWCVVERRPAVEVLFPEAAIAPDHRTPVAPAPMDRDSAAAEMVRGHLEFRGPSTVADLAHATGLAAADVAIAVARLEGTGFAFRGHFTAPDGPEEFCARRLLARIHHYTRARLRREIEPVTARDFMRFLLRWQHVAPGTKREGRLGVLSVVEQLQGFELAAGAWERVLWRRVEAFQPEWLDDLCLSGDVTWGRLTVRAGGEEEEPARRSGMTPSRATPIAMAIREDLPWLLQATRGDRTPAEPGPGRTRDVLDALRSHGALFAADLARMTRRLPGEVDEALWDAVSRGLVTSDGFDAVRTLLAQRLAARVAYRPRLRQAGSRSAARSAGRWSLIEAKPATEDADELAEALAEQLLARWGVVFRDLLARETFTVPWREVLWALRRMEARGTIRGGRFVNGFSGEQYALPEAVDALRAVRKQERSGETVTVSAADPLNLAGIVLPGPRVPALAANSVTYVDGVPDDATRALA
;
A
#
# COMPACT_ATOMS: atom_id res chain seq x y z
N MET A 1 25.52 -16.14 -3.73
CA MET A 1 26.63 -16.15 -4.73
C MET A 1 27.51 -17.35 -4.43
N ARG A 2 27.79 -18.27 -5.39
CA ARG A 2 28.50 -19.53 -5.11
C ARG A 2 30.01 -19.44 -5.35
N ARG A 3 30.42 -18.74 -6.41
CA ARG A 3 31.84 -18.60 -6.78
C ARG A 3 32.05 -17.37 -7.66
N VAL A 4 33.12 -16.62 -7.40
CA VAL A 4 33.56 -15.50 -8.25
C VAL A 4 34.90 -15.88 -8.89
N GLU A 5 34.92 -15.95 -10.22
CA GLU A 5 36.11 -16.18 -11.05
C GLU A 5 36.44 -14.87 -11.80
N PRO A 6 37.68 -14.66 -12.28
CA PRO A 6 38.02 -13.48 -13.07
C PRO A 6 37.08 -13.33 -14.29
N GLY A 7 36.21 -12.32 -14.25
CA GLY A 7 35.23 -12.05 -15.32
C GLY A 7 33.99 -12.95 -15.33
N THR A 8 33.79 -13.86 -14.37
CA THR A 8 32.62 -14.74 -14.31
C THR A 8 32.09 -14.87 -12.88
N VAL A 9 30.80 -14.59 -12.67
CA VAL A 9 30.12 -14.79 -11.39
C VAL A 9 29.15 -15.97 -11.51
N ARG A 10 29.36 -17.02 -10.71
CA ARG A 10 28.44 -18.16 -10.63
C ARG A 10 27.48 -17.97 -9.47
N VAL A 11 26.20 -17.83 -9.80
CA VAL A 11 25.09 -17.71 -8.84
C VAL A 11 24.34 -19.03 -8.70
N VAL A 12 23.64 -19.20 -7.57
CA VAL A 12 22.71 -20.30 -7.27
C VAL A 12 21.42 -19.69 -6.76
N ASP A 13 20.31 -20.41 -6.94
CA ASP A 13 18.99 -20.03 -6.45
C ASP A 13 19.03 -19.70 -4.95
N ALA A 14 18.44 -18.57 -4.57
CA ALA A 14 18.50 -18.01 -3.23
C ALA A 14 17.29 -18.41 -2.36
N GLN A 15 16.49 -19.40 -2.77
CA GLN A 15 15.40 -20.01 -1.99
C GLN A 15 14.46 -18.97 -1.33
N GLY A 16 14.04 -17.96 -2.09
CA GLY A 16 13.12 -16.93 -1.59
C GLY A 16 13.77 -15.74 -0.89
N ALA A 17 15.10 -15.65 -0.83
CA ALA A 17 15.77 -14.40 -0.48
C ALA A 17 15.46 -13.31 -1.52
N PRO A 18 15.30 -12.04 -1.11
CA PRO A 18 14.98 -10.94 -2.02
C PRO A 18 16.05 -10.83 -3.13
N PRO A 19 15.64 -10.62 -4.40
CA PRO A 19 16.58 -10.55 -5.51
C PRO A 19 17.52 -9.35 -5.34
N SER A 20 18.83 -9.60 -5.29
CA SER A 20 19.84 -8.56 -5.48
C SER A 20 20.07 -8.43 -6.98
N VAL A 21 19.56 -7.36 -7.59
CA VAL A 21 19.89 -7.03 -8.98
C VAL A 21 21.37 -6.62 -9.01
N PRO A 22 22.26 -7.31 -9.74
CA PRO A 22 23.64 -6.91 -9.84
C PRO A 22 23.71 -5.59 -10.63
N PHE A 23 24.17 -4.52 -9.99
CA PHE A 23 24.30 -3.21 -10.61
C PHE A 23 25.70 -3.03 -11.22
N TRP A 24 25.76 -2.42 -12.41
CA TRP A 24 27.00 -2.26 -13.20
C TRP A 24 27.29 -0.81 -13.60
N LEU A 25 26.99 0.15 -12.73
CA LEU A 25 27.34 1.56 -12.95
C LEU A 25 28.00 2.11 -11.68
N GLY A 26 29.28 2.47 -11.80
CA GLY A 26 30.10 2.94 -10.68
C GLY A 26 29.86 4.39 -10.28
N GLU A 27 29.35 5.23 -11.19
CA GLU A 27 28.94 6.62 -10.92
C GLU A 27 28.14 7.13 -12.14
N ALA A 28 26.90 7.59 -11.94
CA ALA A 28 26.14 8.29 -13.00
C ALA A 28 26.59 9.76 -13.07
N ALA A 29 26.52 10.36 -14.26
CA ALA A 29 26.72 11.81 -14.37
C ALA A 29 25.65 12.54 -13.54
N ALA A 30 26.06 13.49 -12.72
CA ALA A 30 25.13 14.32 -11.96
C ALA A 30 24.35 15.25 -12.90
N ARG A 31 23.13 15.62 -12.51
CA ARG A 31 22.35 16.64 -13.22
C ARG A 31 23.14 17.94 -13.33
N THR A 32 23.10 18.57 -14.50
CA THR A 32 23.76 19.86 -14.75
C THR A 32 23.04 21.01 -14.05
N GLU A 33 23.67 22.17 -14.03
CA GLU A 33 23.13 23.37 -13.37
C GLU A 33 21.92 23.92 -14.13
N GLU A 34 21.95 23.86 -15.46
CA GLU A 34 20.88 24.30 -16.36
C GLU A 34 19.64 23.43 -16.15
N LEU A 35 19.79 22.09 -16.22
CA LEU A 35 18.66 21.18 -16.03
C LEU A 35 18.10 21.24 -14.60
N SER A 36 18.94 21.53 -13.61
CA SER A 36 18.49 21.78 -12.23
C SER A 36 17.65 23.06 -12.12
N THR A 37 17.95 24.06 -12.94
CA THR A 37 17.18 25.32 -13.03
C THR A 37 15.83 25.06 -13.68
N ASP A 38 15.79 24.33 -14.80
CA ASP A 38 14.52 23.98 -15.48
C ASP A 38 13.58 23.17 -14.57
N VAL A 39 14.12 22.17 -13.85
CA VAL A 39 13.35 21.37 -12.87
C VAL A 39 12.78 22.26 -11.76
N SER A 40 13.56 23.25 -11.32
CA SER A 40 13.16 24.20 -10.28
C SER A 40 12.05 25.13 -10.78
N ASP A 41 12.17 25.65 -12.01
CA ASP A 41 11.16 26.52 -12.62
C ASP A 41 9.85 25.80 -12.90
N LEU A 42 9.91 24.54 -13.32
CA LEU A 42 8.72 23.69 -13.45
C LEU A 42 8.00 23.53 -12.10
N ARG A 43 8.74 23.18 -11.04
CA ARG A 43 8.16 23.03 -9.69
C ARG A 43 7.56 24.33 -9.18
N ARG A 44 8.25 25.46 -9.39
CA ARG A 44 7.77 26.78 -9.00
C ARG A 44 6.46 27.11 -9.71
N THR A 45 6.42 26.97 -11.04
CA THR A 45 5.25 27.32 -11.85
C THR A 45 4.04 26.46 -11.50
N VAL A 46 4.21 25.14 -11.39
CA VAL A 46 3.13 24.23 -10.96
C VAL A 46 2.70 24.56 -9.52
N GLY A 47 3.64 24.86 -8.63
CA GLY A 47 3.36 25.28 -7.25
C GLY A 47 2.52 26.55 -7.16
N GLU A 48 2.78 27.55 -8.03
CA GLU A 48 2.01 28.79 -8.10
C GLU A 48 0.56 28.56 -8.54
N HIS A 49 0.33 27.63 -9.48
CA HIS A 49 -1.02 27.23 -9.88
C HIS A 49 -1.75 26.50 -8.74
N LEU A 50 -1.08 25.55 -8.09
CA LEU A 50 -1.64 24.81 -6.95
C LEU A 50 -1.98 25.72 -5.77
N ALA A 51 -1.15 26.73 -5.47
CA ALA A 51 -1.41 27.70 -4.41
C ALA A 51 -2.65 28.57 -4.67
N ARG A 52 -3.08 28.69 -5.93
CA ARG A 52 -4.31 29.38 -6.33
C ARG A 52 -5.50 28.43 -6.51
N GLU A 53 -5.36 27.17 -6.07
CA GLU A 53 -6.33 26.09 -6.26
C GLU A 53 -6.66 25.80 -7.74
N ASP A 54 -5.75 26.14 -8.66
CA ASP A 54 -5.92 26.01 -10.11
C ASP A 54 -5.09 24.83 -10.67
N ALA A 55 -5.45 23.61 -10.25
CA ALA A 55 -4.76 22.40 -10.72
C ALA A 55 -4.88 22.21 -12.25
N GLU A 56 -6.02 22.58 -12.84
CA GLU A 56 -6.24 22.46 -14.29
C GLU A 56 -5.41 23.46 -15.11
N GLY A 57 -5.20 24.68 -14.60
CA GLY A 57 -4.25 25.62 -15.21
C GLY A 57 -2.82 25.10 -15.18
N GLY A 58 -2.40 24.49 -14.07
CA GLY A 58 -1.08 23.83 -13.98
C GLY A 58 -0.91 22.70 -14.99
N ARG A 59 -1.96 21.87 -15.19
CA ARG A 59 -1.97 20.81 -16.23
C ARG A 59 -1.84 21.39 -17.63
N ARG A 60 -2.69 22.37 -17.99
CA ARG A 60 -2.67 23.01 -19.32
C ARG A 60 -1.32 23.67 -19.62
N TRP A 61 -0.69 24.28 -18.61
CA TRP A 61 0.64 24.86 -18.76
C TRP A 61 1.69 23.78 -19.07
N LEU A 62 1.70 22.65 -18.35
CA LEU A 62 2.61 21.54 -18.62
C LEU A 62 2.42 20.92 -20.01
N GLU A 63 1.17 20.76 -20.44
CA GLU A 63 0.86 20.25 -21.79
C GLU A 63 1.40 21.18 -22.88
N ALA A 64 1.25 22.50 -22.70
CA ALA A 64 1.72 23.49 -23.65
C ALA A 64 3.26 23.65 -23.66
N GLU A 65 3.88 23.71 -22.49
CA GLU A 65 5.32 23.99 -22.35
C GLU A 65 6.18 22.74 -22.60
N CYS A 66 5.77 21.59 -22.06
CA CYS A 66 6.55 20.35 -22.14
C CYS A 66 6.11 19.42 -23.28
N GLY A 67 4.98 19.68 -23.93
CA GLY A 67 4.45 18.83 -25.01
C GLY A 67 4.05 17.43 -24.54
N ILE A 68 3.69 17.28 -23.26
CA ILE A 68 3.28 16.00 -22.66
C ILE A 68 1.77 15.80 -22.73
N ASP A 69 1.33 14.54 -22.62
CA ASP A 69 -0.09 14.21 -22.62
C ASP A 69 -0.77 14.53 -21.28
N ARG A 70 -2.11 14.51 -21.30
CA ARG A 70 -2.94 14.83 -20.12
C ARG A 70 -2.71 13.89 -18.95
N ALA A 71 -2.42 12.62 -19.21
CA ALA A 71 -2.18 11.63 -18.16
C ALA A 71 -0.87 11.91 -17.41
N ALA A 72 0.20 12.26 -18.15
CA ALA A 72 1.47 12.67 -17.55
C ALA A 72 1.34 14.02 -16.82
N SER A 73 0.66 15.01 -17.43
CA SER A 73 0.46 16.33 -16.82
C SER A 73 -0.32 16.22 -15.51
N ASP A 74 -1.40 15.43 -15.47
CA ASP A 74 -2.16 15.17 -14.25
C ASP A 74 -1.30 14.50 -13.16
N THR A 75 -0.53 13.48 -13.53
CA THR A 75 0.34 12.77 -12.59
C THR A 75 1.36 13.70 -11.94
N ILE A 76 1.98 14.57 -12.73
CA ILE A 76 2.97 15.54 -12.22
C ILE A 76 2.30 16.54 -11.28
N VAL A 77 1.17 17.12 -11.66
CA VAL A 77 0.44 18.09 -10.83
C VAL A 77 -0.01 17.45 -9.52
N ARG A 78 -0.53 16.23 -9.55
CA ARG A 78 -0.93 15.48 -8.35
C ARG A 78 0.25 15.13 -7.46
N TYR A 79 1.36 14.68 -8.06
CA TYR A 79 2.59 14.34 -7.33
C TYR A 79 3.17 15.57 -6.61
N LEU A 80 3.28 16.70 -7.33
CA LEU A 80 3.74 17.96 -6.74
C LEU A 80 2.73 18.52 -5.73
N GLY A 81 1.43 18.39 -5.98
CA GLY A 81 0.38 18.76 -5.02
C GLY A 81 0.47 18.00 -3.70
N ALA A 82 0.73 16.69 -3.75
CA ALA A 82 0.98 15.90 -2.56
C ALA A 82 2.26 16.33 -1.83
N GLY A 83 3.34 16.64 -2.56
CA GLY A 83 4.57 17.19 -1.98
C GLY A 83 4.37 18.55 -1.31
N LEU A 84 3.66 19.47 -1.98
CA LEU A 84 3.32 20.80 -1.47
C LEU A 84 2.48 20.70 -0.20
N THR A 85 1.52 19.78 -0.17
CA THR A 85 0.69 19.55 1.01
C THR A 85 1.52 19.04 2.20
N ALA A 86 2.41 18.08 1.96
CA ALA A 86 3.22 17.49 3.03
C ALA A 86 4.27 18.47 3.59
N LEU A 87 4.89 19.28 2.74
CA LEU A 87 6.01 20.15 3.10
C LEU A 87 5.61 21.62 3.33
N GLY A 88 4.41 22.01 2.87
CA GLY A 88 3.92 23.39 2.83
C GLY A 88 4.54 24.25 1.72
N VAL A 89 5.69 23.84 1.16
CA VAL A 89 6.38 24.50 0.05
C VAL A 89 7.00 23.45 -0.87
N LEU A 90 7.18 23.78 -2.15
CA LEU A 90 7.92 22.93 -3.07
C LEU A 90 9.42 23.24 -3.05
N PRO A 91 10.30 22.24 -2.97
CA PRO A 91 11.74 22.44 -3.04
C PRO A 91 12.18 22.92 -4.42
N THR A 92 12.85 24.07 -4.46
CA THR A 92 13.38 24.75 -5.64
C THR A 92 14.86 25.09 -5.42
N LYS A 93 15.54 25.70 -6.39
CA LYS A 93 16.92 26.17 -6.18
C LYS A 93 17.02 27.32 -5.17
N GLU A 94 15.94 28.06 -4.99
CA GLU A 94 15.86 29.16 -4.02
C GLU A 94 15.37 28.69 -2.65
N THR A 95 14.68 27.55 -2.59
CA THR A 95 14.07 27.00 -1.37
C THR A 95 14.52 25.56 -1.11
N LEU A 96 15.41 25.39 -0.15
CA LEU A 96 15.82 24.10 0.38
C LEU A 96 14.87 23.68 1.51
N VAL A 97 14.38 22.44 1.47
CA VAL A 97 13.49 21.91 2.52
C VAL A 97 14.21 20.82 3.30
N LEU A 98 14.35 20.99 4.60
CA LEU A 98 14.81 19.95 5.52
C LEU A 98 13.59 19.27 6.13
N GLU A 99 13.32 18.05 5.71
CA GLU A 99 12.28 17.18 6.22
C GLU A 99 12.86 16.20 7.23
N ARG A 100 12.19 16.00 8.37
CA ARG A 100 12.54 14.97 9.34
C ARG A 100 11.33 14.13 9.73
N PHE A 101 11.51 12.81 9.78
CA PHE A 101 10.47 11.86 10.19
C PHE A 101 11.06 10.66 10.94
N PHE A 102 10.23 9.94 11.70
CA PHE A 102 10.64 8.76 12.46
C PHE A 102 10.74 7.49 11.60
N ASP A 103 11.77 6.68 11.84
CA ASP A 103 11.89 5.33 11.25
C ASP A 103 11.20 4.26 12.12
N GLU A 104 11.17 3.01 11.66
CA GLU A 104 10.55 1.90 12.40
C GLU A 104 11.35 1.42 13.61
N ALA A 105 12.65 1.73 13.67
CA ALA A 105 13.54 1.38 14.76
C ALA A 105 13.55 2.46 15.87
N GLY A 106 12.70 3.49 15.77
CA GLY A 106 12.66 4.62 16.69
C GLY A 106 13.78 5.65 16.49
N GLY A 107 14.59 5.50 15.45
CA GLY A 107 15.48 6.53 14.92
C GLY A 107 14.71 7.56 14.08
N MET A 108 15.44 8.48 13.46
CA MET A 108 14.87 9.48 12.54
C MET A 108 15.66 9.53 11.25
N GLN A 109 15.00 9.97 10.19
CA GLN A 109 15.65 10.29 8.91
C GLN A 109 15.54 11.79 8.69
N LEU A 110 16.66 12.42 8.34
CA LEU A 110 16.72 13.82 7.94
C LEU A 110 16.98 13.86 6.44
N VAL A 111 16.01 14.32 5.67
CA VAL A 111 16.07 14.46 4.22
C VAL A 111 16.13 15.93 3.85
N GLY A 112 17.20 16.36 3.18
CA GLY A 112 17.28 17.68 2.58
C GLY A 112 16.87 17.65 1.12
N HIS A 113 15.66 18.11 0.82
CA HIS A 113 15.17 18.28 -0.54
C HIS A 113 15.83 19.48 -1.19
N SER A 114 16.59 19.19 -2.23
CA SER A 114 17.50 20.12 -2.87
C SER A 114 17.67 19.72 -4.33
N PRO A 115 17.02 20.42 -5.28
CA PRO A 115 17.15 20.11 -6.69
C PRO A 115 18.47 20.60 -7.30
N PHE A 116 19.56 20.71 -6.53
CA PHE A 116 20.88 21.16 -7.00
C PHE A 116 21.69 20.12 -7.79
N GLY A 117 21.21 18.88 -7.89
CA GLY A 117 21.95 17.80 -8.54
C GLY A 117 22.91 17.08 -7.59
N ALA A 118 23.27 15.85 -7.96
CA ALA A 118 23.95 14.91 -7.08
C ALA A 118 25.34 15.38 -6.66
N ARG A 119 26.02 16.18 -7.49
CA ARG A 119 27.34 16.74 -7.18
C ARG A 119 27.29 17.63 -5.93
N LEU A 120 26.35 18.56 -5.89
CA LEU A 120 26.19 19.49 -4.76
C LEU A 120 25.59 18.77 -3.55
N ASN A 121 24.58 17.92 -3.77
CA ASN A 121 23.94 17.18 -2.68
C ASN A 121 24.90 16.21 -1.97
N ARG A 122 25.83 15.59 -2.69
CA ARG A 122 26.91 14.77 -2.09
C ARG A 122 27.82 15.62 -1.20
N GLY A 123 28.21 16.80 -1.67
CA GLY A 123 29.02 17.73 -0.89
C GLY A 123 28.31 18.16 0.40
N LEU A 124 27.05 18.56 0.30
CA LEU A 124 26.23 18.93 1.47
C LEU A 124 26.05 17.76 2.44
N GLY A 125 25.73 16.57 1.93
CA GLY A 125 25.57 15.36 2.74
C GLY A 125 26.85 14.98 3.50
N LEU A 126 28.00 14.99 2.84
CA LEU A 126 29.30 14.71 3.47
C LEU A 126 29.68 15.76 4.51
N ALA A 127 29.50 17.04 4.20
CA ALA A 127 29.87 18.13 5.09
C ALA A 127 28.98 18.15 6.36
N LEU A 128 27.66 17.96 6.20
CA LEU A 128 26.75 17.83 7.33
C LEU A 128 27.10 16.59 8.15
N ARG A 129 27.30 15.43 7.50
CA ARG A 129 27.72 14.20 8.18
C ARG A 129 28.92 14.46 9.09
N LYS A 130 29.98 15.08 8.57
CA LYS A 130 31.20 15.38 9.35
C LYS A 130 30.92 16.32 10.52
N ARG A 131 30.07 17.34 10.36
CA ARG A 131 29.67 18.24 11.46
C ARG A 131 28.91 17.52 12.55
N PHE A 132 27.99 16.63 12.18
CA PHE A 132 27.30 15.78 13.15
C PHE A 132 28.29 14.86 13.88
N CYS A 133 29.23 14.23 13.17
CA CYS A 133 30.26 13.39 13.81
C CYS A 133 31.09 14.15 14.83
N VAL A 134 31.56 15.37 14.51
CA VAL A 134 32.39 16.15 15.44
C VAL A 134 31.58 16.70 16.62
N THR A 135 30.30 17.04 16.40
CA THR A 135 29.47 17.66 17.45
C THR A 135 28.93 16.62 18.44
N PHE A 136 28.65 15.41 17.95
CA PHE A 136 27.95 14.40 18.74
C PHE A 136 28.70 13.06 18.89
N ASP A 137 29.92 12.96 18.36
CA ASP A 137 30.85 11.83 18.51
C ASP A 137 30.34 10.47 18.01
N PHE A 138 29.70 10.44 16.82
CA PHE A 138 29.31 9.20 16.14
C PHE A 138 29.24 9.35 14.62
N GLU A 139 29.38 8.25 13.88
CA GLU A 139 29.21 8.23 12.43
C GLU A 139 27.75 8.04 12.01
N LEU A 140 27.29 8.85 11.05
CA LEU A 140 25.95 8.79 10.48
C LEU A 140 25.95 8.09 9.13
N GLN A 141 24.92 7.28 8.87
CA GLN A 141 24.66 6.81 7.52
C GLN A 141 24.17 7.97 6.66
N ALA A 142 24.70 8.09 5.43
CA ALA A 142 24.37 9.20 4.53
C ALA A 142 24.15 8.75 3.09
N ALA A 143 23.21 9.40 2.40
CA ALA A 143 22.95 9.22 0.98
C ALA A 143 22.71 10.56 0.26
N ALA A 144 22.93 10.60 -1.06
CA ALA A 144 22.62 11.74 -1.91
C ALA A 144 22.20 11.30 -3.32
N SER A 145 21.25 12.04 -3.88
CA SER A 145 20.68 11.94 -5.23
C SER A 145 20.67 13.31 -5.90
N ASP A 146 20.16 13.41 -7.13
CA ASP A 146 19.98 14.70 -7.79
C ASP A 146 18.97 15.62 -7.10
N ASN A 147 18.00 15.04 -6.39
CA ASN A 147 16.89 15.78 -5.80
C ASN A 147 16.98 15.96 -4.28
N ALA A 148 17.81 15.17 -3.59
CA ALA A 148 17.92 15.23 -2.14
C ALA A 148 19.22 14.62 -1.58
N PHE A 149 19.55 14.99 -0.35
CA PHE A 149 20.47 14.25 0.52
C PHE A 149 19.73 13.70 1.75
N LEU A 150 20.26 12.64 2.36
CA LEU A 150 19.66 11.95 3.49
C LEU A 150 20.73 11.65 4.56
N LEU A 151 20.38 11.85 5.84
CA LEU A 151 21.14 11.46 7.01
C LEU A 151 20.26 10.63 7.96
N SER A 152 20.73 9.44 8.34
CA SER A 152 20.00 8.54 9.25
C SER A 152 20.43 8.71 10.70
N LEU A 153 19.57 9.32 11.51
CA LEU A 153 19.82 9.61 12.92
C LEU A 153 19.40 8.44 13.83
N GLY A 154 20.31 8.00 14.69
CA GLY A 154 20.00 7.03 15.76
C GLY A 154 19.00 7.54 16.83
N PRO A 155 18.43 6.65 17.66
CA PRO A 155 17.42 7.00 18.67
C PRO A 155 17.91 7.89 19.81
N GLN A 156 19.20 8.01 20.02
CA GLN A 156 19.77 8.85 21.07
C GLN A 156 20.10 10.27 20.58
N HIS A 157 19.79 10.59 19.32
CA HIS A 157 20.14 11.87 18.71
C HIS A 157 18.91 12.72 18.46
N SER A 158 18.91 13.94 18.98
CA SER A 158 17.82 14.89 18.82
C SER A 158 18.36 16.30 18.95
N PHE A 159 17.89 17.17 18.07
CA PHE A 159 18.26 18.58 18.01
C PHE A 159 17.11 19.35 17.34
N PRO A 160 16.94 20.64 17.64
CA PRO A 160 16.00 21.49 16.91
C PRO A 160 16.39 21.59 15.43
N LEU A 161 15.42 21.35 14.53
CA LEU A 161 15.67 21.25 13.09
C LEU A 161 16.12 22.59 12.47
N ASP A 162 15.69 23.70 13.07
CA ASP A 162 16.09 25.08 12.73
C ASP A 162 17.58 25.40 13.02
N ARG A 163 18.27 24.54 13.78
CA ARG A 163 19.73 24.67 14.01
C ARG A 163 20.56 24.06 12.90
N VAL A 164 20.03 23.12 12.10
CA VAL A 164 20.80 22.43 11.04
C VAL A 164 21.44 23.40 10.04
N PRO A 165 20.76 24.46 9.55
CA PRO A 165 21.36 25.42 8.64
C PRO A 165 22.56 26.17 9.26
N LYS A 166 22.65 26.24 10.59
CA LYS A 166 23.76 26.91 11.30
C LYS A 166 25.01 26.03 11.40
N PHE A 167 24.90 24.72 11.18
CA PHE A 167 26.04 23.80 11.25
C PHE A 167 27.00 23.95 10.06
N LEU A 168 26.50 24.42 8.91
CA LEU A 168 27.31 24.72 7.74
C LEU A 168 27.15 26.18 7.35
N THR A 169 28.21 26.95 7.56
CA THR A 169 28.31 28.32 7.05
C THR A 169 29.15 28.34 5.78
N SER A 170 28.89 29.29 4.88
CA SER A 170 29.67 29.47 3.64
C SER A 170 31.17 29.63 3.87
N ARG A 171 31.57 30.18 5.03
CA ARG A 171 32.98 30.33 5.41
C ARG A 171 33.67 29.03 5.80
N THR A 172 32.91 28.04 6.26
CA THR A 172 33.48 26.79 6.82
C THR A 172 33.20 25.56 5.96
N VAL A 173 32.25 25.64 5.01
CA VAL A 173 31.79 24.49 4.23
C VAL A 173 32.91 23.87 3.41
N GLU A 174 33.80 24.69 2.83
CA GLU A 174 34.91 24.20 2.01
C GLU A 174 35.89 23.34 2.83
N ASP A 175 36.36 23.86 3.97
CA ASP A 175 37.29 23.14 4.83
C ASP A 175 36.66 21.89 5.44
N VAL A 176 35.40 21.98 5.87
CA VAL A 176 34.65 20.81 6.38
C VAL A 176 34.51 19.75 5.30
N LEU A 177 34.17 20.14 4.07
CA LEU A 177 34.00 19.22 2.95
C LEU A 177 35.32 18.57 2.56
N ARG A 178 36.43 19.33 2.51
CA ARG A 178 37.77 18.77 2.28
C ARG A 178 38.07 17.66 3.28
N GLN A 179 37.87 17.94 4.57
CA GLN A 179 38.08 16.95 5.64
C GLN A 179 37.13 15.75 5.54
N ALA A 180 35.86 15.97 5.18
CA ALA A 180 34.88 14.90 5.00
C ALA A 180 35.18 14.00 3.78
N LEU A 181 35.77 14.58 2.72
CA LEU A 181 36.10 13.87 1.49
C LEU A 181 37.25 12.89 1.71
N LEU A 182 38.27 13.27 2.49
CA LEU A 182 39.46 12.45 2.74
C LEU A 182 39.12 11.06 3.29
N THR A 183 38.15 10.98 4.19
CA THR A 183 37.69 9.71 4.79
C THR A 183 36.54 9.06 4.04
N SER A 184 36.17 9.57 2.86
CA SER A 184 35.10 9.02 2.04
C SER A 184 35.61 7.95 1.05
N PRO A 185 34.82 6.92 0.75
CA PRO A 185 35.17 5.92 -0.27
C PRO A 185 35.40 6.54 -1.66
N LEU A 186 34.81 7.71 -1.93
CA LEU A 186 34.96 8.46 -3.17
C LEU A 186 36.41 8.92 -3.37
N PHE A 187 37.10 9.34 -2.30
CA PHE A 187 38.51 9.73 -2.40
C PHE A 187 39.39 8.55 -2.81
N ALA A 188 39.23 7.39 -2.17
CA ALA A 188 39.98 6.17 -2.53
C ALA A 188 39.74 5.74 -4.00
N ALA A 189 38.49 5.85 -4.48
CA ALA A 189 38.16 5.56 -5.87
C ALA A 189 38.84 6.54 -6.84
N ARG A 190 38.81 7.85 -6.56
CA ARG A 190 39.41 8.90 -7.39
C ARG A 190 40.94 8.86 -7.34
N TRP A 191 41.52 8.59 -6.18
CA TRP A 191 42.95 8.33 -6.01
C TRP A 191 43.42 7.23 -6.94
N ARG A 192 42.78 6.06 -6.90
CA ARG A 192 43.09 4.94 -7.81
C ARG A 192 42.90 5.30 -9.28
N TRP A 193 41.89 6.09 -9.64
CA TRP A 193 41.71 6.52 -11.03
C TRP A 193 42.83 7.43 -11.50
N ASN A 194 43.27 8.36 -10.64
CA ASN A 194 44.41 9.23 -10.92
C ASN A 194 45.71 8.42 -11.05
N LEU A 195 45.96 7.44 -10.17
CA LEU A 195 47.11 6.54 -10.29
C LEU A 195 47.09 5.72 -11.59
N ASN A 196 45.92 5.23 -11.99
CA ASN A 196 45.77 4.51 -13.26
C ASN A 196 45.99 5.44 -14.48
N ARG A 197 45.51 6.69 -14.42
CA ARG A 197 45.69 7.67 -15.50
C ARG A 197 47.14 8.16 -15.60
N ALA A 198 47.80 8.33 -14.47
CA ALA A 198 49.21 8.67 -14.36
C ALA A 198 50.15 7.48 -14.62
N LEU A 199 49.59 6.29 -14.88
CA LEU A 199 50.32 5.03 -15.10
C LEU A 199 51.19 4.59 -13.91
N ALA A 200 50.92 5.12 -12.71
CA ALA A 200 51.57 4.72 -11.46
C ALA A 200 51.11 3.33 -10.99
N VAL A 201 49.83 2.99 -11.22
CA VAL A 201 49.29 1.63 -11.08
C VAL A 201 48.91 1.11 -12.46
N LEU A 202 49.55 0.03 -12.89
CA LEU A 202 49.40 -0.50 -14.24
C LEU A 202 48.14 -1.36 -14.37
N ARG A 203 47.31 -1.03 -15.38
CA ARG A 203 46.14 -1.83 -15.76
C ARG A 203 46.52 -3.16 -16.41
N MET A 204 47.71 -3.23 -16.99
CA MET A 204 48.27 -4.40 -17.67
C MET A 204 49.67 -4.67 -17.13
N ARG A 205 49.93 -5.90 -16.70
CA ARG A 205 51.25 -6.34 -16.21
C ARG A 205 51.62 -7.65 -16.90
N GLY A 206 52.79 -7.69 -17.54
CA GLY A 206 53.25 -8.89 -18.26
C GLY A 206 52.27 -9.39 -19.34
N GLY A 207 51.65 -8.47 -20.08
CA GLY A 207 50.69 -8.81 -21.14
C GLY A 207 49.31 -9.28 -20.66
N ARG A 208 49.04 -9.31 -19.35
CA ARG A 208 47.75 -9.69 -18.76
C ARG A 208 47.11 -8.53 -18.02
N LYS A 209 45.78 -8.51 -17.95
CA LYS A 209 45.01 -7.52 -17.19
C LYS A 209 45.28 -7.69 -15.70
N ASN A 210 45.75 -6.64 -15.04
CA ASN A 210 45.95 -6.64 -13.60
C ASN A 210 44.58 -6.74 -12.90
N PRO A 211 44.32 -7.76 -12.07
CA PRO A 211 43.03 -7.92 -11.42
C PRO A 211 42.63 -6.69 -10.59
N PRO A 212 41.35 -6.28 -10.56
CA PRO A 212 40.92 -5.10 -9.82
C PRO A 212 41.27 -5.11 -8.32
N ALA A 213 41.29 -6.29 -7.70
CA ALA A 213 41.68 -6.42 -6.29
C ALA A 213 43.16 -6.06 -6.06
N ILE A 214 44.06 -6.49 -6.95
CA ILE A 214 45.48 -6.16 -6.90
C ILE A 214 45.69 -4.67 -7.19
N GLN A 215 44.96 -4.11 -8.16
CA GLN A 215 45.01 -2.66 -8.41
C GLN A 215 44.56 -1.83 -7.21
N ARG A 216 43.61 -2.33 -6.38
CA ARG A 216 43.21 -1.66 -5.14
C ARG A 216 44.35 -1.72 -4.12
N MET A 217 44.89 -2.91 -3.85
CA MET A 217 46.04 -3.10 -2.95
C MET A 217 47.22 -2.18 -3.32
N GLU A 218 47.64 -2.18 -4.59
CA GLU A 218 48.74 -1.31 -5.06
C GLU A 218 48.42 0.19 -4.93
N SER A 219 47.14 0.58 -5.07
CA SER A 219 46.71 1.97 -4.89
C SER A 219 46.72 2.38 -3.41
N ASP A 220 46.33 1.47 -2.53
CA ASP A 220 46.30 1.67 -1.09
C ASP A 220 47.73 1.74 -0.52
N ASP A 221 48.65 0.88 -1.00
CA ASP A 221 50.08 0.93 -0.66
C ASP A 221 50.71 2.28 -1.05
N LEU A 222 50.39 2.78 -2.25
CA LEU A 222 50.85 4.10 -2.70
C LEU A 222 50.20 5.24 -1.92
N LEU A 223 48.95 5.09 -1.48
CA LEU A 223 48.29 6.08 -0.62
C LEU A 223 49.02 6.17 0.72
N ALA A 224 49.35 5.03 1.33
CA ALA A 224 50.09 4.99 2.59
C ALA A 224 51.50 5.58 2.47
N ALA A 225 52.15 5.43 1.32
CA ALA A 225 53.47 6.02 1.08
C ALA A 225 53.43 7.54 0.84
N VAL A 226 52.44 8.04 0.09
CA VAL A 226 52.35 9.46 -0.31
C VAL A 226 51.60 10.30 0.72
N PHE A 227 50.62 9.72 1.41
CA PHE A 227 49.82 10.39 2.43
C PHE A 227 49.70 9.54 3.71
N PRO A 228 50.81 9.33 4.46
CA PRO A 228 50.84 8.43 5.61
C PRO A 228 49.83 8.78 6.70
N THR A 229 49.58 10.08 6.93
CA THR A 229 48.62 10.56 7.95
C THR A 229 47.18 10.11 7.65
N LEU A 230 46.79 10.00 6.38
CA LEU A 230 45.46 9.54 6.00
C LEU A 230 45.30 8.02 6.14
N ALA A 231 46.40 7.28 5.96
CA ALA A 231 46.45 5.84 6.16
C ALA A 231 46.74 5.42 7.62
N ALA A 232 47.06 6.38 8.49
CA ALA A 232 47.43 6.13 9.87
C ALA A 232 46.22 5.68 10.71
N CYS A 233 46.51 4.90 11.76
CA CYS A 233 45.51 4.55 12.76
C CYS A 233 44.98 5.82 13.44
N GLN A 234 43.66 6.01 13.44
CA GLN A 234 43.00 7.20 13.99
C GLN A 234 43.27 7.39 15.49
N GLU A 235 43.65 6.33 16.22
CA GLU A 235 44.04 6.40 17.64
C GLU A 235 45.41 7.06 17.88
N ASN A 236 46.27 7.12 16.85
CA ASN A 236 47.65 7.63 16.95
C ASN A 236 47.84 9.01 16.30
N VAL A 237 46.81 9.55 15.65
CA VAL A 237 46.84 10.89 15.02
C VAL A 237 46.35 11.91 16.06
N ALA A 238 47.04 13.05 16.17
CA ALA A 238 46.65 14.11 17.10
C ALA A 238 45.21 14.61 16.79
N PRO A 239 44.39 14.95 17.81
CA PRO A 239 43.03 15.46 17.58
C PRO A 239 43.06 16.77 16.77
N GLY A 240 42.55 16.76 15.54
CA GLY A 240 42.55 17.95 14.69
C GLY A 240 42.26 17.63 13.21
N PRO A 241 42.10 18.67 12.36
CA PRO A 241 41.96 18.49 10.92
C PRO A 241 43.24 17.91 10.31
N ILE A 242 43.09 17.00 9.36
CA ILE A 242 44.21 16.39 8.63
C ILE A 242 44.84 17.49 7.75
N ASP A 243 46.12 17.78 7.96
CA ASP A 243 46.86 18.71 7.12
C ASP A 243 47.01 18.14 5.70
N ILE A 244 46.58 18.91 4.70
CA ILE A 244 46.52 18.46 3.31
C ILE A 244 47.85 18.85 2.64
N PRO A 245 48.62 17.90 2.09
CA PRO A 245 49.85 18.21 1.37
C PRO A 245 49.60 19.20 0.21
N ASP A 246 50.52 20.15 0.02
CA ASP A 246 50.37 21.20 -1.00
C ASP A 246 50.50 20.61 -2.42
N HIS A 247 49.37 20.18 -3.00
CA HIS A 247 49.30 19.49 -4.29
C HIS A 247 48.31 20.17 -5.25
N PRO A 248 48.66 20.39 -6.54
CA PRO A 248 47.89 21.19 -7.51
C PRO A 248 46.43 20.77 -7.80
N LEU A 249 45.95 19.64 -7.27
CA LEU A 249 44.67 19.03 -7.63
C LEU A 249 43.50 19.39 -6.68
N VAL A 250 43.73 20.22 -5.65
CA VAL A 250 42.80 20.43 -4.53
C VAL A 250 42.11 21.81 -4.52
N ARG A 251 42.57 22.78 -5.34
CA ARG A 251 42.31 24.23 -5.11
C ARG A 251 41.10 24.87 -5.83
N GLU A 252 40.15 24.13 -6.42
CA GLU A 252 39.29 24.72 -7.47
C GLU A 252 37.76 24.74 -7.23
N THR A 253 37.21 24.92 -6.01
CA THR A 253 35.73 24.89 -5.88
C THR A 253 35.16 25.65 -4.69
N VAL A 254 34.41 26.74 -4.92
CA VAL A 254 33.07 27.07 -4.35
C VAL A 254 32.72 28.56 -4.59
N GLU A 255 31.55 28.82 -5.19
CA GLU A 255 30.91 30.15 -5.26
C GLU A 255 29.73 30.23 -4.26
N ALA A 256 29.39 31.44 -3.83
CA ALA A 256 28.38 31.70 -2.79
C ALA A 256 27.04 32.20 -3.39
N GLY A 257 25.93 31.54 -3.02
CA GLY A 257 24.55 31.98 -3.29
C GLY A 257 23.74 32.12 -2.00
N ARG A 258 22.59 32.82 -2.06
CA ARG A 258 21.61 32.88 -0.96
C ARG A 258 20.47 31.91 -1.25
N VAL A 259 20.14 31.04 -0.31
CA VAL A 259 19.07 30.03 -0.40
C VAL A 259 18.21 30.12 0.85
N GLN A 260 16.89 30.16 0.70
CA GLN A 260 15.93 30.05 1.80
C GLN A 260 15.88 28.61 2.28
N VAL A 261 15.88 28.39 3.60
CA VAL A 261 15.75 27.05 4.19
C VAL A 261 14.45 26.95 4.97
N VAL A 262 13.64 25.95 4.66
CA VAL A 262 12.39 25.63 5.36
C VAL A 262 12.56 24.28 6.06
N VAL A 263 12.11 24.20 7.32
CA VAL A 263 12.23 22.99 8.15
C VAL A 263 10.86 22.40 8.43
N ARG A 264 10.71 21.08 8.29
CA ARG A 264 9.43 20.37 8.49
C ARG A 264 9.65 19.04 9.20
N ASP A 265 8.89 18.82 10.28
CA ASP A 265 8.73 17.51 10.90
C ASP A 265 7.45 16.86 10.33
N THR A 266 7.58 15.66 9.75
CA THR A 266 6.50 14.91 9.11
C THR A 266 6.28 13.57 9.79
N VAL A 267 5.03 13.09 9.82
CA VAL A 267 4.69 11.79 10.44
C VAL A 267 5.14 10.62 9.59
N GLU A 268 4.99 10.78 8.27
CA GLU A 268 5.43 9.85 7.23
C GLU A 268 6.32 10.61 6.23
N PRO A 269 7.24 9.94 5.54
CA PRO A 269 8.05 10.60 4.52
C PRO A 269 7.18 11.21 3.43
N SER A 270 7.52 12.42 2.98
CA SER A 270 6.87 13.06 1.84
C SER A 270 7.11 12.25 0.56
N VAL A 271 6.21 12.42 -0.41
CA VAL A 271 6.31 11.75 -1.72
C VAL A 271 7.61 12.09 -2.46
N LEU A 272 8.23 13.23 -2.14
CA LEU A 272 9.54 13.65 -2.68
C LEU A 272 10.70 12.89 -2.03
N ALA A 273 10.55 12.42 -0.78
CA ALA A 273 11.59 11.65 -0.07
C ALA A 273 11.64 10.18 -0.52
N HIS A 274 10.59 9.67 -1.17
CA HIS A 274 10.48 8.27 -1.58
C HIS A 274 11.63 7.82 -2.49
N GLU A 275 12.13 8.72 -3.35
CA GLU A 275 13.24 8.44 -4.27
C GLU A 275 14.54 8.13 -3.51
N ILE A 276 14.94 9.01 -2.58
CA ILE A 276 16.20 8.87 -1.83
C ILE A 276 16.14 7.72 -0.81
N LEU A 277 14.98 7.44 -0.23
CA LEU A 277 14.76 6.30 0.67
C LEU A 277 14.95 4.95 -0.04
N ASN A 278 14.53 4.88 -1.30
CA ASN A 278 14.71 3.72 -2.17
C ASN A 278 15.92 3.88 -3.10
N GLY A 279 16.87 4.73 -2.71
CA GLY A 279 18.07 5.03 -3.49
C GLY A 279 18.86 3.78 -3.86
N GLN A 280 19.36 3.77 -5.09
CA GLN A 280 20.24 2.72 -5.59
C GLN A 280 21.58 2.72 -4.84
N PRO A 281 22.38 1.64 -4.86
CA PRO A 281 23.61 1.56 -4.06
C PRO A 281 24.61 2.72 -4.24
N PHE A 282 24.64 3.35 -5.42
CA PHE A 282 25.51 4.49 -5.71
C PHE A 282 25.07 5.82 -5.07
N THR A 283 23.88 5.88 -4.46
CA THR A 283 23.43 7.08 -3.74
C THR A 283 24.06 7.16 -2.35
N PHE A 284 24.52 6.05 -1.76
CA PHE A 284 25.11 6.04 -0.42
C PHE A 284 26.55 6.60 -0.42
N LEU A 285 26.92 7.29 0.67
CA LEU A 285 28.20 8.02 0.80
C LEU A 285 29.21 7.32 1.72
N ASP A 286 28.93 6.08 2.07
CA ASP A 286 29.59 5.22 3.04
C ASP A 286 29.49 3.75 2.59
N ASP A 287 30.35 2.89 3.14
CA ASP A 287 30.54 1.52 2.66
C ASP A 287 29.68 0.45 3.39
N ALA A 288 28.67 0.87 4.15
CA ALA A 288 27.81 -0.08 4.86
C ALA A 288 26.94 -0.93 3.89
N PRO A 289 26.74 -2.24 4.16
CA PRO A 289 25.85 -3.10 3.37
C PRO A 289 24.42 -2.55 3.27
N LEU A 290 23.69 -2.93 2.21
CA LEU A 290 22.32 -2.43 1.98
C LEU A 290 21.33 -2.91 3.04
N GLU A 291 21.57 -4.09 3.59
CA GLU A 291 20.73 -4.76 4.59
C GLU A 291 20.79 -4.05 5.95
N GLU A 292 21.90 -3.36 6.23
CA GLU A 292 22.14 -2.62 7.49
C GLU A 292 21.65 -1.17 7.41
N ARG A 293 21.00 -0.76 6.31
CA ARG A 293 20.57 0.62 6.07
C ARG A 293 19.25 0.93 6.74
N ARG A 294 19.29 1.91 7.64
CA ARG A 294 18.09 2.41 8.33
C ARG A 294 17.09 3.04 7.36
N SER A 295 17.56 3.71 6.30
CA SER A 295 16.71 4.33 5.29
C SER A 295 15.84 3.32 4.53
N ARG A 296 16.32 2.08 4.32
CA ARG A 296 15.55 1.02 3.64
C ARG A 296 14.48 0.38 4.51
N ASN A 297 14.59 0.53 5.82
CA ASN A 297 13.57 0.08 6.78
C ASN A 297 12.42 1.09 6.91
N VAL A 298 12.52 2.24 6.26
CA VAL A 298 11.39 3.18 6.17
C VAL A 298 10.39 2.63 5.16
N GLN A 299 9.26 2.17 5.68
CA GLN A 299 8.16 1.77 4.81
C GLN A 299 7.50 2.98 4.18
N VAL A 300 7.37 2.92 2.85
CA VAL A 300 6.77 3.95 2.01
C VAL A 300 5.40 3.48 1.52
N ARG A 301 4.39 4.36 1.51
CA ARG A 301 3.07 4.05 0.92
C ARG A 301 3.19 3.81 -0.58
N ARG A 302 2.43 2.83 -1.09
CA ARG A 302 2.24 2.66 -2.54
C ARG A 302 1.08 3.54 -3.00
N GLY A 303 1.32 4.38 -3.99
CA GLY A 303 0.34 5.33 -4.53
C GLY A 303 0.37 6.69 -3.84
N LEU A 304 -0.30 7.67 -4.45
CA LEU A 304 -0.48 9.00 -3.87
C LEU A 304 -1.59 8.96 -2.80
N PRO A 305 -1.44 9.67 -1.68
CA PRO A 305 -2.50 9.83 -0.70
C PRO A 305 -3.75 10.41 -1.34
N VAL A 306 -4.91 9.86 -0.98
CA VAL A 306 -6.21 10.25 -1.57
C VAL A 306 -6.69 11.57 -0.98
N GLU A 307 -6.31 11.90 0.25
CA GLU A 307 -6.69 13.15 0.91
C GLU A 307 -5.47 13.86 1.52
N ALA A 308 -5.44 15.18 1.38
CA ALA A 308 -4.38 16.06 1.87
C ALA A 308 -4.09 15.93 3.39
N ARG A 309 -5.10 15.52 4.17
CA ARG A 309 -5.00 15.31 5.62
C ARG A 309 -4.19 14.08 6.03
N ASP A 310 -3.96 13.13 5.12
CA ASP A 310 -3.32 11.84 5.43
C ASP A 310 -1.78 11.92 5.52
N LEU A 311 -1.18 13.06 5.17
CA LEU A 311 0.25 13.18 4.87
C LEU A 311 1.15 13.65 6.02
N GLY A 312 0.62 14.04 7.17
CA GLY A 312 1.54 14.57 8.20
C GLY A 312 0.97 15.14 9.48
N ARG A 313 -0.34 15.03 9.76
CA ARG A 313 -0.89 15.45 11.07
C ARG A 313 -0.92 14.26 12.02
N LEU A 314 -0.51 14.50 13.26
CA LEU A 314 -0.71 13.55 14.34
C LEU A 314 -2.20 13.35 14.55
N ASP A 315 -2.60 12.10 14.77
CA ASP A 315 -3.99 11.77 15.08
C ASP A 315 -4.33 12.25 16.49
N PRO A 316 -5.35 13.11 16.68
CA PRO A 316 -5.76 13.53 18.02
C PRO A 316 -6.10 12.34 18.93
N ALA A 317 -6.69 11.28 18.39
CA ALA A 317 -6.99 10.08 19.17
C ALA A 317 -5.72 9.32 19.60
N ALA A 318 -4.64 9.41 18.82
CA ALA A 318 -3.34 8.85 19.21
C ALA A 318 -2.66 9.67 20.31
N ILE A 319 -2.83 11.00 20.31
CA ILE A 319 -2.34 11.88 21.38
C ILE A 319 -3.05 11.55 22.70
N GLU A 320 -4.38 11.53 22.70
CA GLU A 320 -5.17 11.23 23.90
C GLU A 320 -4.89 9.84 24.45
N ARG A 321 -4.82 8.84 23.57
CA ARG A 321 -4.45 7.48 23.97
C ARG A 321 -3.08 7.44 24.66
N VAL A 322 -2.08 8.15 24.14
CA VAL A 322 -0.76 8.18 24.79
C VAL A 322 -0.84 8.88 26.13
N ARG A 323 -1.61 9.98 26.26
CA ARG A 323 -1.83 10.67 27.54
C ARG A 323 -2.42 9.73 28.59
N GLU A 324 -3.46 8.99 28.25
CA GLU A 324 -4.08 7.98 29.13
C GLU A 324 -3.07 6.89 29.53
N GLU A 325 -2.32 6.34 28.57
CA GLU A 325 -1.39 5.23 28.81
C GLU A 325 -0.12 5.61 29.58
N VAL A 326 0.18 6.90 29.75
CA VAL A 326 1.36 7.37 30.51
C VAL A 326 1.01 8.11 31.78
N GLN A 327 -0.27 8.35 32.03
CA GLN A 327 -0.73 8.97 33.26
C GLN A 327 -0.27 8.11 34.46
N PRO A 328 0.31 8.70 35.51
CA PRO A 328 0.69 7.94 36.69
C PRO A 328 -0.57 7.38 37.35
N ASP A 329 -0.56 6.07 37.62
CA ASP A 329 -1.62 5.36 38.34
C ASP A 329 -0.98 4.57 39.49
N PRO A 330 -0.42 5.28 40.51
CA PRO A 330 0.20 4.62 41.65
C PRO A 330 -0.83 3.80 42.41
N ARG A 331 -0.45 2.59 42.85
CA ARG A 331 -1.35 1.65 43.53
C ARG A 331 -1.12 1.58 45.04
N ASP A 332 0.00 2.11 45.51
CA ASP A 332 0.41 2.17 46.90
C ASP A 332 1.32 3.38 47.16
N ALA A 333 1.73 3.56 48.43
CA ALA A 333 2.60 4.65 48.85
C ALA A 333 4.01 4.60 48.23
N ASP A 334 4.54 3.41 47.95
CA ASP A 334 5.86 3.27 47.33
C ASP A 334 5.85 3.69 45.86
N GLU A 335 4.83 3.29 45.09
CA GLU A 335 4.66 3.75 43.71
C GLU A 335 4.42 5.27 43.63
N LEU A 336 3.70 5.85 44.60
CA LEU A 336 3.55 7.31 44.70
C LEU A 336 4.90 8.00 44.99
N HIS A 337 5.73 7.40 45.84
CA HIS A 337 7.08 7.90 46.13
C HIS A 337 7.95 7.92 44.86
N ASP A 338 7.92 6.87 44.05
CA ASP A 338 8.63 6.78 42.75
C ASP A 338 8.16 7.86 41.75
N VAL A 339 6.86 8.14 41.70
CA VAL A 339 6.32 9.22 40.87
C VAL A 339 6.86 10.58 41.34
N LEU A 340 6.81 10.86 42.64
CA LEU A 340 7.29 12.11 43.21
C LEU A 340 8.81 12.29 43.06
N LEU A 341 9.58 11.20 43.12
CA LEU A 341 11.01 11.14 42.81
C LEU A 341 11.32 11.62 41.38
N THR A 342 10.44 11.30 40.43
CA THR A 342 10.58 11.63 39.01
C THR A 342 10.18 13.08 38.73
N VAL A 343 9.07 13.55 39.28
CA VAL A 343 8.49 14.87 38.96
C VAL A 343 9.04 16.02 39.80
N THR A 344 9.80 15.70 40.85
CA THR A 344 10.39 16.64 41.84
C THR A 344 9.34 17.36 42.71
N GLY A 345 8.28 17.88 42.12
CA GLY A 345 7.14 18.45 42.83
C GLY A 345 5.84 18.31 42.04
N LEU A 346 4.77 17.88 42.71
CA LEU A 346 3.46 17.64 42.12
C LEU A 346 2.38 18.38 42.91
N ARG A 347 1.37 18.92 42.24
CA ARG A 347 0.20 19.47 42.94
C ARG A 347 -0.57 18.33 43.65
N PRO A 348 -1.18 18.59 44.83
CA PRO A 348 -1.97 17.59 45.53
C PRO A 348 -3.06 16.96 44.67
N VAL A 349 -3.16 15.63 44.73
CA VAL A 349 -4.18 14.82 44.06
C VAL A 349 -5.00 14.13 45.14
N GLU A 350 -6.27 14.47 45.29
CA GLU A 350 -7.07 14.05 46.45
C GLU A 350 -7.20 12.53 46.56
N GLU A 351 -7.24 11.84 45.43
CA GLU A 351 -7.29 10.38 45.33
C GLU A 351 -6.07 9.68 45.94
N TRP A 352 -4.91 10.36 45.99
CA TRP A 352 -3.64 9.80 46.48
C TRP A 352 -3.28 10.28 47.89
N ARG A 353 -4.17 11.06 48.52
CA ARG A 353 -3.87 11.77 49.77
C ARG A 353 -3.58 10.82 50.93
N SER A 354 -4.29 9.70 51.03
CA SER A 354 -4.04 8.69 52.06
C SER A 354 -2.62 8.11 51.98
N TRP A 355 -2.13 7.84 50.77
CA TRP A 355 -0.78 7.32 50.55
C TRP A 355 0.28 8.40 50.76
N PHE A 356 -0.01 9.65 50.39
CA PHE A 356 0.88 10.76 50.66
C PHE A 356 1.03 11.00 52.16
N ASP A 357 -0.07 10.97 52.92
CA ASP A 357 -0.05 11.14 54.37
C ASP A 357 0.77 10.02 55.05
N GLU A 358 0.65 8.77 54.57
CA GLU A 358 1.49 7.64 54.99
C GLU A 358 2.99 7.93 54.76
N LEU A 359 3.37 8.43 53.57
CA LEU A 359 4.76 8.81 53.29
C LEU A 359 5.26 9.95 54.18
N VAL A 360 4.37 10.87 54.58
CA VAL A 360 4.72 11.95 55.53
C VAL A 360 4.95 11.36 56.91
N GLU A 361 4.10 10.45 57.39
CA GLU A 361 4.28 9.75 58.67
C GLU A 361 5.58 8.94 58.72
N GLU A 362 5.94 8.29 57.61
CA GLU A 362 7.21 7.57 57.44
C GLU A 362 8.44 8.48 57.26
N ARG A 363 8.24 9.80 57.23
CA ARG A 363 9.28 10.83 57.02
C ARG A 363 9.95 10.79 55.64
N ARG A 364 9.22 10.33 54.62
CA ARG A 364 9.67 10.21 53.22
C ARG A 364 9.13 11.31 52.31
N ALA A 365 8.07 12.02 52.72
CA ALA A 365 7.49 13.13 51.96
C ALA A 365 7.30 14.41 52.79
N VAL A 366 7.18 15.54 52.09
CA VAL A 366 6.92 16.88 52.63
C VAL A 366 5.98 17.66 51.71
N VAL A 367 5.24 18.61 52.30
CA VAL A 367 4.45 19.58 51.54
C VAL A 367 5.23 20.89 51.47
N ALA A 368 5.46 21.38 50.25
CA ALA A 368 6.06 22.68 49.99
C ALA A 368 4.97 23.67 49.58
N ARG A 369 4.67 24.64 50.44
CA ARG A 369 3.80 25.76 50.12
C ARG A 369 4.61 26.85 49.41
N VAL A 370 4.51 26.87 48.08
CA VAL A 370 5.31 27.76 47.21
C VAL A 370 4.59 29.08 46.90
N ALA A 371 3.27 29.14 47.06
CA ALA A 371 2.47 30.36 47.04
C ALA A 371 1.25 30.20 47.97
N PRO A 372 0.50 31.28 48.31
CA PRO A 372 -0.64 31.21 49.24
C PRO A 372 -1.69 30.15 48.88
N ASP A 373 -1.93 29.95 47.58
CA ASP A 373 -2.89 28.99 47.04
C ASP A 373 -2.20 27.84 46.26
N LEU A 374 -0.91 27.61 46.50
CA LEU A 374 -0.13 26.59 45.79
C LEU A 374 0.74 25.76 46.72
N ASP A 375 0.25 24.56 47.01
CA ASP A 375 1.00 23.50 47.67
C ASP A 375 1.54 22.51 46.62
N LEU A 376 2.75 22.01 46.84
CA LEU A 376 3.39 20.95 46.08
C LEU A 376 3.80 19.81 47.00
N TRP A 377 3.43 18.60 46.65
CA TRP A 377 3.93 17.35 47.21
C TRP A 377 5.33 17.08 46.67
N CYS A 378 6.27 16.82 47.57
CA CYS A 378 7.66 16.56 47.27
C CYS A 378 8.18 15.45 48.19
N VAL A 379 9.00 14.56 47.66
CA VAL A 379 9.74 13.59 48.49
C VAL A 379 10.95 14.25 49.12
N VAL A 380 11.39 13.73 50.26
CA VAL A 380 12.47 14.31 51.07
C VAL A 380 13.80 14.35 50.31
N GLU A 381 14.04 13.41 49.41
CA GLU A 381 15.20 13.33 48.51
C GLU A 381 15.24 14.48 47.50
N ARG A 382 14.07 14.98 47.09
CA ARG A 382 13.91 16.07 46.12
C ARG A 382 13.72 17.44 46.77
N ARG A 383 13.56 17.49 48.09
CA ARG A 383 13.47 18.73 48.87
C ARG A 383 14.56 19.76 48.53
N PRO A 384 15.86 19.41 48.39
CA PRO A 384 16.89 20.40 48.05
C PRO A 384 16.63 21.09 46.71
N ALA A 385 16.07 20.39 45.73
CA ALA A 385 15.71 20.97 44.44
C ALA A 385 14.57 21.99 44.61
N VAL A 386 13.56 21.67 45.41
CA VAL A 386 12.43 22.57 45.71
C VAL A 386 12.88 23.80 46.48
N GLU A 387 13.79 23.67 47.46
CA GLU A 387 14.35 24.82 48.21
C GLU A 387 15.12 25.79 47.29
N VAL A 388 15.82 25.28 46.27
CA VAL A 388 16.53 26.12 45.28
C VAL A 388 15.56 26.79 44.30
N LEU A 389 14.51 26.09 43.88
CA LEU A 389 13.51 26.60 42.95
C LEU A 389 12.60 27.65 43.61
N PHE A 390 12.20 27.41 44.85
CA PHE A 390 11.29 28.25 45.63
C PHE A 390 11.91 28.63 46.99
N PRO A 391 12.81 29.63 47.04
CA PRO A 391 13.50 30.01 48.27
C PRO A 391 12.58 30.48 49.40
N GLU A 392 11.40 31.00 49.07
CA GLU A 392 10.41 31.50 50.02
C GLU A 392 9.36 30.43 50.42
N ALA A 393 9.48 29.20 49.92
CA ALA A 393 8.50 28.15 50.18
C ALA A 393 8.52 27.71 51.65
N ALA A 394 7.33 27.62 52.26
CA ALA A 394 7.18 27.03 53.58
C ALA A 394 7.04 25.52 53.43
N ILE A 395 8.06 24.76 53.83
CA ILE A 395 8.08 23.30 53.74
C ILE A 395 7.74 22.70 55.11
N ALA A 396 6.69 21.89 55.16
CA ALA A 396 6.24 21.21 56.36
C ALA A 396 5.76 19.78 56.06
N PRO A 397 6.01 18.81 56.96
CA PRO A 397 6.90 18.87 58.14
C PRO A 397 8.40 18.91 57.77
N ASP A 398 9.28 19.25 58.71
CA ASP A 398 10.74 19.38 58.48
C ASP A 398 11.46 18.01 58.40
N HIS A 399 11.15 17.23 57.37
CA HIS A 399 11.81 15.95 57.09
C HIS A 399 12.99 16.16 56.11
N ARG A 400 14.15 15.59 56.43
CA ARG A 400 15.40 15.75 55.67
C ARG A 400 16.04 14.40 55.41
N THR A 401 16.65 14.25 54.24
CA THR A 401 17.42 13.06 53.90
C THR A 401 18.77 13.08 54.64
N PRO A 402 19.24 11.95 55.17
CA PRO A 402 20.57 11.86 55.77
C PRO A 402 21.70 11.90 54.73
N VAL A 403 21.38 11.76 53.44
CA VAL A 403 22.33 11.80 52.34
C VAL A 403 22.50 13.25 51.87
N ALA A 404 23.73 13.76 51.91
CA ALA A 404 24.02 15.10 51.39
C ALA A 404 23.74 15.14 49.86
N PRO A 405 22.87 16.03 49.38
CA PRO A 405 22.59 16.14 47.95
C PRO A 405 23.80 16.69 47.21
N ALA A 406 23.94 16.30 45.93
CA ALA A 406 24.89 16.96 45.06
C ALA A 406 24.48 18.44 44.88
N PRO A 407 25.44 19.39 44.87
CA PRO A 407 25.12 20.78 44.61
C PRO A 407 24.52 20.91 43.21
N MET A 408 23.32 21.49 43.13
CA MET A 408 22.57 21.67 41.89
C MET A 408 22.24 23.14 41.68
N ASP A 409 22.52 23.66 40.48
CA ASP A 409 22.11 25.00 40.10
C ASP A 409 20.59 25.07 39.84
N ARG A 410 20.02 26.27 39.97
CA ARG A 410 18.58 26.52 39.80
C ARG A 410 18.07 26.10 38.42
N ASP A 411 18.84 26.35 37.36
CA ASP A 411 18.45 26.01 35.99
C ASP A 411 18.41 24.49 35.77
N SER A 412 19.33 23.75 36.41
CA SER A 412 19.36 22.28 36.40
C SER A 412 18.17 21.71 37.17
N ALA A 413 17.85 22.27 38.33
CA ALA A 413 16.68 21.88 39.12
C ALA A 413 15.37 22.10 38.34
N ALA A 414 15.26 23.24 37.63
CA ALA A 414 14.10 23.57 36.83
C ALA A 414 13.97 22.62 35.63
N ALA A 415 15.09 22.31 34.96
CA ALA A 415 15.12 21.33 33.88
C ALA A 415 14.75 19.92 34.33
N GLU A 416 15.15 19.49 35.54
CA GLU A 416 14.79 18.18 36.08
C GLU A 416 13.29 18.10 36.43
N MET A 417 12.74 19.12 37.09
CA MET A 417 11.31 19.19 37.39
C MET A 417 10.47 19.19 36.09
N VAL A 418 10.81 20.03 35.12
CA VAL A 418 10.10 20.10 33.84
C VAL A 418 10.24 18.79 33.05
N ARG A 419 11.41 18.13 33.09
CA ARG A 419 11.61 16.80 32.50
C ARG A 419 10.62 15.80 33.05
N GLY A 420 10.53 15.68 34.38
CA GLY A 420 9.62 14.75 35.03
C GLY A 420 8.16 14.97 34.61
N HIS A 421 7.69 16.23 34.57
CA HIS A 421 6.34 16.56 34.10
C HIS A 421 6.10 16.23 32.63
N LEU A 422 7.10 16.37 31.75
CA LEU A 422 6.99 16.00 30.34
C LEU A 422 6.94 14.49 30.10
N GLU A 423 7.34 13.65 31.06
CA GLU A 423 7.34 12.19 30.91
C GLU A 423 5.94 11.56 30.90
N PHE A 424 4.93 12.26 31.44
CA PHE A 424 3.56 11.73 31.56
C PHE A 424 2.44 12.68 31.10
N ARG A 425 2.74 13.86 30.53
CA ARG A 425 1.71 14.82 30.06
C ARG A 425 1.46 14.81 28.54
N GLY A 426 2.42 14.33 27.75
CA GLY A 426 2.38 14.48 26.28
C GLY A 426 2.65 15.93 25.82
N PRO A 427 2.20 16.33 24.61
CA PRO A 427 2.37 17.70 24.12
C PRO A 427 1.79 18.74 25.10
N SER A 428 2.63 19.69 25.54
CA SER A 428 2.29 20.69 26.55
C SER A 428 2.90 22.05 26.22
N THR A 429 2.20 23.15 26.47
CA THR A 429 2.74 24.51 26.29
C THR A 429 3.57 24.96 27.49
N VAL A 430 4.34 26.05 27.35
CA VAL A 430 5.04 26.69 28.47
C VAL A 430 4.05 27.10 29.58
N ALA A 431 2.85 27.56 29.21
CA ALA A 431 1.81 27.93 30.17
C ALA A 431 1.31 26.71 30.97
N ASP A 432 1.10 25.58 30.30
CA ASP A 432 0.66 24.34 30.96
C ASP A 432 1.72 23.81 31.94
N LEU A 433 2.99 23.86 31.54
CA LEU A 433 4.12 23.43 32.38
C LEU A 433 4.37 24.38 33.55
N ALA A 434 4.25 25.70 33.34
CA ALA A 434 4.32 26.69 34.42
C ALA A 434 3.19 26.48 35.43
N HIS A 435 1.97 26.23 34.95
CA HIS A 435 0.86 25.89 35.83
C HIS A 435 1.13 24.59 36.60
N ALA A 436 1.59 23.54 35.92
CA ALA A 436 1.88 22.23 36.51
C ALA A 436 2.94 22.28 37.62
N THR A 437 4.01 23.02 37.38
CA THR A 437 5.21 23.07 38.25
C THR A 437 5.17 24.19 39.27
N GLY A 438 4.36 25.23 39.05
CA GLY A 438 4.40 26.45 39.86
C GLY A 438 5.55 27.40 39.54
N LEU A 439 6.42 27.05 38.58
CA LEU A 439 7.53 27.88 38.16
C LEU A 439 7.06 29.08 37.32
N ALA A 440 7.86 30.14 37.31
CA ALA A 440 7.64 31.25 36.39
C ALA A 440 7.81 30.80 34.93
N ALA A 441 7.01 31.35 34.01
CA ALA A 441 7.07 30.98 32.59
C ALA A 441 8.47 31.19 31.97
N ALA A 442 9.24 32.17 32.46
CA ALA A 442 10.62 32.41 32.04
C ALA A 442 11.56 31.25 32.45
N ASP A 443 11.45 30.77 33.69
CA ASP A 443 12.25 29.65 34.20
C ASP A 443 11.90 28.36 33.43
N VAL A 444 10.62 28.13 33.13
CA VAL A 444 10.18 26.99 32.29
C VAL A 444 10.73 27.09 30.87
N ALA A 445 10.70 28.28 30.25
CA ALA A 445 11.24 28.46 28.90
C ALA A 445 12.75 28.13 28.83
N ILE A 446 13.53 28.53 29.84
CA ILE A 446 14.96 28.21 29.96
C ILE A 446 15.15 26.70 30.15
N ALA A 447 14.39 26.09 31.07
CA ALA A 447 14.43 24.67 31.37
C ALA A 447 14.16 23.81 30.12
N VAL A 448 13.10 24.14 29.37
CA VAL A 448 12.73 23.43 28.15
C VAL A 448 13.78 23.62 27.05
N ALA A 449 14.32 24.82 26.86
CA ALA A 449 15.40 25.07 25.88
C ALA A 449 16.67 24.25 26.19
N ARG A 450 16.97 24.03 27.48
CA ARG A 450 18.05 23.15 27.92
C ARG A 450 17.74 21.68 27.61
N LEU A 451 16.51 21.23 27.87
CA LEU A 451 16.07 19.86 27.55
C LEU A 451 16.10 19.58 26.04
N GLU A 452 15.73 20.56 25.20
CA GLU A 452 15.91 20.48 23.75
C GLU A 452 17.38 20.36 23.35
N GLY A 453 18.26 21.12 24.01
CA GLY A 453 19.71 21.05 23.79
C GLY A 453 20.30 19.67 24.10
N THR A 454 19.74 18.97 25.09
CA THR A 454 20.09 17.57 25.41
C THR A 454 19.35 16.53 24.55
N GLY A 455 18.39 16.97 23.72
CA GLY A 455 17.60 16.09 22.86
C GLY A 455 16.43 15.38 23.56
N PHE A 456 16.10 15.71 24.81
CA PHE A 456 15.02 15.04 25.54
C PHE A 456 13.63 15.42 24.98
N ALA A 457 13.42 16.70 24.69
CA ALA A 457 12.14 17.25 24.24
C ALA A 457 12.21 17.83 22.82
N PHE A 458 11.06 17.83 22.14
CA PHE A 458 10.86 18.49 20.85
C PHE A 458 9.85 19.61 20.97
N ARG A 459 10.15 20.74 20.33
CA ARG A 459 9.22 21.84 20.07
C ARG A 459 8.51 21.67 18.73
N GLY A 460 7.22 21.97 18.71
CA GLY A 460 6.42 21.98 17.51
C GLY A 460 4.96 22.30 17.78
N HIS A 461 4.15 22.17 16.74
CA HIS A 461 2.69 22.35 16.79
C HIS A 461 2.05 20.98 16.59
N PHE A 462 1.89 20.20 17.67
CA PHE A 462 1.52 18.79 17.58
C PHE A 462 0.00 18.59 17.56
N THR A 463 -0.73 19.37 18.37
CA THR A 463 -2.19 19.28 18.49
C THR A 463 -2.89 20.01 17.33
N ALA A 464 -2.43 21.21 16.98
CA ALA A 464 -2.98 22.01 15.88
C ALA A 464 -1.89 22.85 15.18
N PRO A 465 -1.83 22.91 13.83
CA PRO A 465 -0.81 23.64 13.07
C PRO A 465 -0.72 25.14 13.38
N ASP A 466 -1.87 25.78 13.63
CA ASP A 466 -1.96 27.21 13.97
C ASP A 466 -2.07 27.44 15.49
N GLY A 467 -1.80 26.40 16.29
CA GLY A 467 -1.86 26.44 17.74
C GLY A 467 -0.63 27.09 18.38
N PRO A 468 -0.63 27.26 19.72
CA PRO A 468 0.57 27.67 20.45
C PRO A 468 1.71 26.67 20.27
N GLU A 469 2.96 27.11 20.44
CA GLU A 469 4.11 26.20 20.45
C GLU A 469 4.02 25.25 21.65
N GLU A 470 4.12 23.95 21.36
CA GLU A 470 4.07 22.86 22.33
C GLU A 470 5.42 22.15 22.41
N PHE A 471 5.67 21.53 23.56
CA PHE A 471 6.83 20.70 23.82
C PHE A 471 6.39 19.30 24.21
N CYS A 472 7.05 18.28 23.66
CA CYS A 472 6.75 16.89 23.93
C CYS A 472 8.04 16.09 24.13
N ALA A 473 8.04 15.20 25.13
CA ALA A 473 9.14 14.26 25.32
C ALA A 473 9.28 13.35 24.08
N ARG A 474 10.52 13.18 23.58
CA ARG A 474 10.82 12.42 22.36
C ARG A 474 10.19 11.02 22.38
N ARG A 475 10.30 10.30 23.50
CA ARG A 475 9.76 8.94 23.65
C ARG A 475 8.25 8.91 23.45
N LEU A 476 7.53 9.89 24.01
CA LEU A 476 6.08 10.01 23.86
C LEU A 476 5.71 10.39 22.43
N LEU A 477 6.43 11.36 21.85
CA LEU A 477 6.19 11.80 20.48
C LEU A 477 6.39 10.65 19.47
N ALA A 478 7.42 9.83 19.65
CA ALA A 478 7.67 8.64 18.84
C ALA A 478 6.53 7.60 18.97
N ARG A 479 5.98 7.42 20.17
CA ARG A 479 4.83 6.53 20.43
C ARG A 479 3.54 7.07 19.77
N ILE A 480 3.28 8.38 19.83
CA ILE A 480 2.15 9.04 19.16
C ILE A 480 2.27 8.86 17.63
N HIS A 481 3.47 9.08 17.08
CA HIS A 481 3.76 8.84 15.66
C HIS A 481 3.51 7.38 15.28
N HIS A 482 3.98 6.45 16.12
CA HIS A 482 3.77 5.02 15.90
C HIS A 482 2.28 4.67 15.89
N TYR A 483 1.47 5.15 16.84
CA TYR A 483 0.03 4.89 16.85
C TYR A 483 -0.72 5.54 15.70
N THR A 484 -0.36 6.77 15.33
CA THR A 484 -0.91 7.46 14.15
C THR A 484 -0.65 6.62 12.89
N ARG A 485 0.60 6.17 12.68
CA ARG A 485 0.96 5.28 11.57
C ARG A 485 0.27 3.93 11.66
N ALA A 486 0.17 3.33 12.85
CA ALA A 486 -0.47 2.03 13.04
C ALA A 486 -1.98 2.08 12.72
N ARG A 487 -2.67 3.17 13.07
CA ARG A 487 -4.08 3.38 12.69
C ARG A 487 -4.22 3.48 11.17
N LEU A 488 -3.43 4.36 10.55
CA LEU A 488 -3.41 4.51 9.10
C LEU A 488 -3.08 3.18 8.38
N ARG A 489 -2.19 2.37 8.95
CA ARG A 489 -1.87 1.02 8.46
C ARG A 489 -3.05 0.06 8.62
N ARG A 490 -3.73 0.04 9.77
CA ARG A 490 -4.90 -0.81 10.00
C ARG A 490 -6.03 -0.52 9.01
N GLU A 491 -6.17 0.72 8.57
CA GLU A 491 -7.13 1.12 7.53
C GLU A 491 -6.79 0.57 6.14
N ILE A 492 -5.51 0.26 5.89
CA ILE A 492 -4.96 -0.16 4.59
C ILE A 492 -4.57 -1.65 4.60
N GLU A 493 -4.59 -2.32 5.75
CA GLU A 493 -4.07 -3.67 5.86
C GLU A 493 -4.92 -4.67 5.06
N PRO A 494 -4.32 -5.40 4.11
CA PRO A 494 -5.00 -6.40 3.30
C PRO A 494 -5.64 -7.50 4.15
N VAL A 495 -6.84 -7.91 3.77
CA VAL A 495 -7.57 -8.99 4.43
C VAL A 495 -7.00 -10.36 4.06
N THR A 496 -7.30 -11.38 4.86
CA THR A 496 -6.91 -12.76 4.54
C THR A 496 -7.77 -13.34 3.40
N ALA A 497 -7.28 -14.35 2.68
CA ALA A 497 -8.08 -15.06 1.67
C ALA A 497 -9.40 -15.62 2.24
N ARG A 498 -9.39 -16.01 3.52
CA ARG A 498 -10.59 -16.45 4.26
C ARG A 498 -11.61 -15.31 4.41
N ASP A 499 -11.17 -14.15 4.85
CA ASP A 499 -12.07 -12.99 5.02
C ASP A 499 -12.57 -12.47 3.66
N PHE A 500 -11.73 -12.55 2.62
CA PHE A 500 -12.15 -12.29 1.24
C PHE A 500 -13.25 -13.26 0.79
N MET A 501 -13.16 -14.56 1.12
CA MET A 501 -14.23 -15.51 0.81
C MET A 501 -15.52 -15.19 1.57
N ARG A 502 -15.44 -14.84 2.87
CA ARG A 502 -16.61 -14.37 3.65
C ARG A 502 -17.28 -13.17 2.98
N PHE A 503 -16.47 -12.23 2.48
CA PHE A 503 -16.94 -11.09 1.70
C PHE A 503 -17.64 -11.54 0.42
N LEU A 504 -17.03 -12.41 -0.40
CA LEU A 504 -17.62 -12.87 -1.65
C LEU A 504 -18.97 -13.59 -1.46
N LEU A 505 -19.10 -14.40 -0.41
CA LEU A 505 -20.37 -15.06 -0.07
C LEU A 505 -21.50 -14.06 0.18
N ARG A 506 -21.19 -12.90 0.79
CA ARG A 506 -22.14 -11.80 1.02
C ARG A 506 -22.35 -10.95 -0.23
N TRP A 507 -21.26 -10.59 -0.91
CA TRP A 507 -21.24 -9.76 -2.12
C TRP A 507 -22.06 -10.36 -3.26
N GLN A 508 -21.99 -11.69 -3.43
CA GLN A 508 -22.80 -12.41 -4.41
C GLN A 508 -24.11 -12.98 -3.85
N HIS A 509 -24.61 -12.44 -2.73
CA HIS A 509 -25.95 -12.72 -2.21
C HIS A 509 -26.24 -14.17 -1.78
N VAL A 510 -25.21 -14.99 -1.53
CA VAL A 510 -25.37 -16.40 -1.14
C VAL A 510 -25.49 -16.58 0.38
N ALA A 511 -24.87 -15.69 1.14
CA ALA A 511 -24.87 -15.77 2.58
C ALA A 511 -26.25 -15.43 3.19
N PRO A 512 -26.56 -15.91 4.41
CA PRO A 512 -27.79 -15.56 5.09
C PRO A 512 -27.96 -14.04 5.25
N GLY A 513 -29.18 -13.54 5.03
CA GLY A 513 -29.50 -12.11 5.14
C GLY A 513 -29.04 -11.23 3.98
N THR A 514 -28.36 -11.76 2.97
CA THR A 514 -27.92 -10.96 1.80
C THR A 514 -28.61 -11.31 0.49
N LYS A 515 -29.54 -12.27 0.48
CA LYS A 515 -30.30 -12.68 -0.70
C LYS A 515 -31.18 -11.56 -1.24
N ARG A 516 -31.39 -11.56 -2.55
CA ARG A 516 -32.31 -10.66 -3.24
C ARG A 516 -33.73 -11.22 -3.27
N GLU A 517 -34.71 -10.37 -3.58
CA GLU A 517 -36.12 -10.76 -3.58
C GLU A 517 -36.81 -10.41 -4.91
N GLY A 518 -37.76 -11.26 -5.32
CA GLY A 518 -38.62 -11.03 -6.47
C GLY A 518 -37.90 -11.00 -7.82
N ARG A 519 -38.64 -10.58 -8.86
CA ARG A 519 -38.17 -10.52 -10.25
C ARG A 519 -36.96 -9.58 -10.43
N LEU A 520 -36.99 -8.39 -9.82
CA LEU A 520 -35.85 -7.45 -9.89
C LEU A 520 -34.61 -8.02 -9.18
N GLY A 521 -34.79 -8.82 -8.14
CA GLY A 521 -33.69 -9.55 -7.50
C GLY A 521 -33.02 -10.56 -8.43
N VAL A 522 -33.80 -11.27 -9.26
CA VAL A 522 -33.26 -12.17 -10.29
C VAL A 522 -32.46 -11.38 -11.32
N LEU A 523 -33.00 -10.25 -11.80
CA LEU A 523 -32.32 -9.38 -12.75
C LEU A 523 -30.96 -8.92 -12.21
N SER A 524 -30.92 -8.39 -10.99
CA SER A 524 -29.67 -7.94 -10.35
C SER A 524 -28.62 -9.06 -10.20
N VAL A 525 -29.05 -10.28 -9.90
CA VAL A 525 -28.13 -11.44 -9.85
C VAL A 525 -27.62 -11.80 -11.24
N VAL A 526 -28.45 -11.69 -12.29
CA VAL A 526 -28.04 -11.91 -13.67
C VAL A 526 -27.05 -10.83 -14.12
N GLU A 527 -27.29 -9.54 -13.83
CA GLU A 527 -26.35 -8.44 -14.09
C GLU A 527 -24.97 -8.70 -13.45
N GLN A 528 -24.95 -9.20 -12.21
CA GLN A 528 -23.70 -9.51 -11.53
C GLN A 528 -22.95 -10.72 -12.13
N LEU A 529 -23.68 -11.74 -12.58
CA LEU A 529 -23.12 -13.01 -13.06
C LEU A 529 -23.03 -13.14 -14.58
N GLN A 530 -23.52 -12.15 -15.34
CA GLN A 530 -23.62 -12.26 -16.79
C GLN A 530 -22.27 -12.52 -17.43
N GLY A 531 -22.27 -13.34 -18.47
CA GLY A 531 -21.03 -13.75 -19.14
C GLY A 531 -20.31 -14.94 -18.52
N PHE A 532 -20.67 -15.38 -17.31
CA PHE A 532 -20.10 -16.60 -16.72
C PHE A 532 -20.84 -17.84 -17.25
N GLU A 533 -20.12 -18.78 -17.87
CA GLU A 533 -20.75 -20.01 -18.39
C GLU A 533 -20.91 -21.09 -17.31
N LEU A 534 -22.15 -21.50 -17.06
CA LEU A 534 -22.50 -22.60 -16.17
C LEU A 534 -23.12 -23.76 -16.94
N ALA A 535 -23.04 -24.96 -16.39
CA ALA A 535 -23.83 -26.09 -16.87
C ALA A 535 -25.32 -25.72 -16.87
N ALA A 536 -26.02 -25.93 -17.99
CA ALA A 536 -27.43 -25.58 -18.18
C ALA A 536 -28.32 -26.03 -17.01
N GLY A 537 -28.08 -27.25 -16.50
CA GLY A 537 -28.84 -27.81 -15.38
C GLY A 537 -28.48 -27.28 -13.98
N ALA A 538 -27.55 -26.32 -13.87
CA ALA A 538 -27.06 -25.74 -12.62
C ALA A 538 -27.52 -24.30 -12.38
N TRP A 539 -27.92 -23.55 -13.42
CA TRP A 539 -28.30 -22.13 -13.33
C TRP A 539 -29.35 -21.86 -12.25
N GLU A 540 -30.46 -22.60 -12.29
CA GLU A 540 -31.54 -22.35 -11.34
C GLU A 540 -31.08 -22.64 -9.89
N ARG A 541 -30.20 -23.64 -9.66
CA ARG A 541 -29.62 -23.90 -8.32
C ARG A 541 -28.76 -22.74 -7.82
N VAL A 542 -28.04 -22.08 -8.73
CA VAL A 542 -27.23 -20.89 -8.44
C VAL A 542 -28.13 -19.70 -8.11
N LEU A 543 -29.25 -19.53 -8.82
CA LEU A 543 -30.27 -18.50 -8.55
C LEU A 543 -31.01 -18.75 -7.23
N TRP A 544 -31.42 -19.99 -6.93
CA TRP A 544 -32.08 -20.38 -5.68
C TRP A 544 -31.25 -20.04 -4.43
N ARG A 545 -29.92 -20.00 -4.55
CA ARG A 545 -29.03 -19.62 -3.45
C ARG A 545 -28.92 -18.12 -3.25
N ARG A 546 -29.24 -17.31 -4.27
CA ARG A 546 -29.07 -15.85 -4.28
C ARG A 546 -30.38 -15.07 -4.17
N VAL A 547 -31.50 -15.71 -4.52
CA VAL A 547 -32.83 -15.10 -4.51
C VAL A 547 -33.74 -15.87 -3.56
N GLU A 548 -34.32 -15.16 -2.60
CA GLU A 548 -35.26 -15.73 -1.64
C GLU A 548 -36.56 -16.12 -2.35
N ALA A 549 -37.08 -17.31 -2.00
CA ALA A 549 -38.28 -17.89 -2.62
C ALA A 549 -38.31 -17.88 -4.17
N PHE A 550 -37.15 -18.05 -4.83
CA PHE A 550 -37.02 -18.02 -6.29
C PHE A 550 -38.07 -18.88 -7.01
N GLN A 551 -38.76 -18.25 -7.97
CA GLN A 551 -39.71 -18.88 -8.88
C GLN A 551 -39.14 -18.87 -10.31
N PRO A 552 -39.11 -20.02 -11.03
CA PRO A 552 -38.61 -20.10 -12.40
C PRO A 552 -39.30 -19.15 -13.38
N GLU A 553 -40.57 -18.83 -13.14
CA GLU A 553 -41.39 -17.93 -13.95
C GLU A 553 -40.80 -16.52 -14.01
N TRP A 554 -40.13 -16.05 -12.94
CA TRP A 554 -39.49 -14.74 -12.95
C TRP A 554 -38.35 -14.65 -13.97
N LEU A 555 -37.61 -15.74 -14.16
CA LEU A 555 -36.54 -15.81 -15.16
C LEU A 555 -37.14 -15.88 -16.57
N ASP A 556 -38.22 -16.62 -16.77
CA ASP A 556 -38.91 -16.65 -18.06
C ASP A 556 -39.48 -15.28 -18.41
N ASP A 557 -40.16 -14.60 -17.48
CA ASP A 557 -40.72 -13.26 -17.68
C ASP A 557 -39.65 -12.25 -18.10
N LEU A 558 -38.45 -12.33 -17.50
CA LEU A 558 -37.30 -11.51 -17.89
C LEU A 558 -36.78 -11.86 -19.30
N CYS A 559 -36.79 -13.13 -19.69
CA CYS A 559 -36.43 -13.54 -21.05
C CYS A 559 -37.48 -13.07 -22.07
N LEU A 560 -38.77 -13.21 -21.75
CA LEU A 560 -39.90 -12.86 -22.61
C LEU A 560 -40.03 -11.36 -22.81
N SER A 561 -39.81 -10.57 -21.75
CA SER A 561 -39.81 -9.10 -21.82
C SER A 561 -38.60 -8.54 -22.57
N GLY A 562 -37.55 -9.36 -22.75
CA GLY A 562 -36.35 -8.98 -23.47
C GLY A 562 -35.25 -8.42 -22.58
N ASP A 563 -35.46 -8.29 -21.26
CA ASP A 563 -34.45 -7.81 -20.30
C ASP A 563 -33.23 -8.76 -20.28
N VAL A 564 -33.50 -10.07 -20.26
CA VAL A 564 -32.48 -11.13 -20.17
C VAL A 564 -32.47 -11.97 -21.44
N THR A 565 -31.31 -12.50 -21.78
CA THR A 565 -31.12 -13.53 -22.80
C THR A 565 -30.18 -14.60 -22.28
N TRP A 566 -30.15 -15.75 -22.94
CA TRP A 566 -29.26 -16.85 -22.58
C TRP A 566 -28.70 -17.50 -23.83
N GLY A 567 -27.53 -18.11 -23.70
CA GLY A 567 -26.89 -18.80 -24.81
C GLY A 567 -25.49 -19.27 -24.46
N ARG A 568 -24.87 -20.00 -25.37
CA ARG A 568 -23.47 -20.39 -25.23
C ARG A 568 -22.57 -19.32 -25.86
N LEU A 569 -21.67 -18.75 -25.06
CA LEU A 569 -20.69 -17.77 -25.49
C LEU A 569 -19.47 -18.44 -26.10
N THR A 570 -18.96 -19.51 -25.49
CA THR A 570 -17.74 -20.19 -25.98
C THR A 570 -17.98 -20.97 -27.27
N VAL A 571 -17.03 -20.87 -28.19
CA VAL A 571 -16.99 -21.69 -29.41
C VAL A 571 -16.35 -23.04 -29.09
N ARG A 572 -16.88 -24.14 -29.64
CA ARG A 572 -16.23 -25.46 -29.55
C ARG A 572 -14.89 -25.39 -30.29
N ALA A 573 -13.80 -25.79 -29.64
CA ALA A 573 -12.50 -25.92 -30.30
C ALA A 573 -12.62 -26.96 -31.43
N GLY A 574 -12.45 -26.51 -32.68
CA GLY A 574 -12.10 -27.41 -33.78
C GLY A 574 -10.61 -27.69 -33.68
N GLY A 575 -10.23 -28.84 -33.14
CA GLY A 575 -8.83 -29.29 -33.20
C GLY A 575 -8.50 -29.73 -34.63
N GLU A 576 -7.29 -29.41 -35.08
CA GLU A 576 -6.70 -29.82 -36.37
C GLU A 576 -6.35 -31.32 -36.46
N GLU A 577 -6.84 -32.15 -35.53
CA GLU A 577 -6.80 -33.60 -35.63
C GLU A 577 -8.24 -34.12 -35.56
N GLU A 578 -8.75 -34.57 -36.71
CA GLU A 578 -10.02 -35.28 -36.83
C GLU A 578 -9.94 -36.63 -36.09
N GLU A 579 -10.06 -36.62 -34.77
CA GLU A 579 -10.73 -37.74 -34.10
C GLU A 579 -12.22 -37.66 -34.47
N PRO A 580 -12.83 -38.73 -35.02
CA PRO A 580 -14.23 -38.72 -35.39
C PRO A 580 -15.06 -38.37 -34.15
N ALA A 581 -15.81 -37.27 -34.23
CA ALA A 581 -16.63 -36.76 -33.15
C ALA A 581 -17.39 -37.92 -32.49
N ARG A 582 -17.06 -38.25 -31.23
CA ARG A 582 -17.85 -39.21 -30.46
C ARG A 582 -19.29 -38.68 -30.48
N ARG A 583 -20.24 -39.47 -31.02
CA ARG A 583 -21.68 -39.16 -31.15
C ARG A 583 -22.34 -38.57 -29.89
N SER A 584 -21.69 -38.68 -28.73
CA SER A 584 -22.06 -38.08 -27.43
C SER A 584 -22.26 -36.54 -27.47
N GLY A 585 -21.54 -35.81 -28.33
CA GLY A 585 -21.60 -34.34 -28.44
C GLY A 585 -22.86 -33.77 -29.11
N MET A 586 -23.69 -34.63 -29.74
CA MET A 586 -24.90 -34.27 -30.48
C MET A 586 -26.20 -34.45 -29.68
N THR A 587 -26.09 -34.75 -28.37
CA THR A 587 -27.24 -35.06 -27.52
C THR A 587 -27.46 -34.03 -26.40
N PRO A 588 -28.73 -33.69 -26.07
CA PRO A 588 -29.07 -32.90 -24.89
C PRO A 588 -28.40 -33.34 -23.60
N SER A 589 -27.59 -32.46 -22.99
CA SER A 589 -26.83 -32.74 -21.76
C SER A 589 -26.96 -31.61 -20.75
N ARG A 590 -27.25 -31.95 -19.49
CA ARG A 590 -27.27 -30.98 -18.39
C ARG A 590 -25.93 -30.25 -18.19
N ALA A 591 -24.85 -30.80 -18.73
CA ALA A 591 -23.50 -30.25 -18.66
C ALA A 591 -23.18 -29.23 -19.79
N THR A 592 -24.09 -28.96 -20.73
CA THR A 592 -23.86 -27.96 -21.77
C THR A 592 -23.64 -26.58 -21.13
N PRO A 593 -22.51 -25.90 -21.39
CA PRO A 593 -22.26 -24.56 -20.88
C PRO A 593 -23.21 -23.56 -21.52
N ILE A 594 -23.86 -22.75 -20.68
CA ILE A 594 -24.75 -21.65 -21.05
C ILE A 594 -24.40 -20.47 -20.14
N ALA A 595 -24.36 -19.26 -20.67
CA ALA A 595 -24.36 -18.02 -19.92
C ALA A 595 -25.74 -17.37 -19.96
N MET A 596 -26.08 -16.66 -18.89
CA MET A 596 -27.12 -15.63 -18.92
C MET A 596 -26.46 -14.28 -19.20
N ALA A 597 -27.20 -13.37 -19.81
CA ALA A 597 -26.74 -12.02 -20.09
C ALA A 597 -27.90 -11.04 -20.11
N ILE A 598 -27.63 -9.78 -19.80
CA ILE A 598 -28.50 -8.69 -20.21
C ILE A 598 -28.48 -8.65 -21.73
N ARG A 599 -29.66 -8.51 -22.34
CA ARG A 599 -29.78 -8.64 -23.79
C ARG A 599 -28.94 -7.62 -24.56
N GLU A 600 -28.83 -6.42 -24.01
CA GLU A 600 -28.02 -5.33 -24.59
C GLU A 600 -26.52 -5.59 -24.48
N ASP A 601 -26.08 -6.36 -23.48
CA ASP A 601 -24.68 -6.70 -23.21
C ASP A 601 -24.19 -7.92 -23.99
N LEU A 602 -25.10 -8.73 -24.52
CA LEU A 602 -24.76 -9.95 -25.26
C LEU A 602 -23.72 -9.70 -26.40
N PRO A 603 -23.79 -8.63 -27.21
CA PRO A 603 -22.81 -8.39 -28.28
C PRO A 603 -21.36 -8.28 -27.78
N TRP A 604 -21.09 -7.45 -26.77
CA TRP A 604 -19.73 -7.28 -26.27
C TRP A 604 -19.27 -8.50 -25.47
N LEU A 605 -20.18 -9.21 -24.79
CA LEU A 605 -19.87 -10.48 -24.10
C LEU A 605 -19.46 -11.58 -25.09
N LEU A 606 -20.15 -11.66 -26.24
CA LEU A 606 -19.77 -12.54 -27.34
C LEU A 606 -18.39 -12.16 -27.89
N GLN A 607 -18.13 -10.88 -28.13
CA GLN A 607 -16.82 -10.39 -28.60
C GLN A 607 -15.71 -10.72 -27.59
N ALA A 608 -15.90 -10.42 -26.31
CA ALA A 608 -14.92 -10.65 -25.24
C ALA A 608 -14.59 -12.15 -25.05
N THR A 609 -15.54 -13.04 -25.34
CA THR A 609 -15.38 -14.50 -25.16
C THR A 609 -14.92 -15.22 -26.43
N ARG A 610 -15.43 -14.81 -27.59
CA ARG A 610 -15.15 -15.46 -28.87
C ARG A 610 -13.90 -14.89 -29.53
N GLY A 611 -13.62 -13.60 -29.36
CA GLY A 611 -12.68 -12.87 -30.21
C GLY A 611 -13.12 -13.01 -31.67
N ASP A 612 -12.18 -13.36 -32.55
CA ASP A 612 -12.45 -13.58 -33.98
C ASP A 612 -13.05 -14.96 -34.30
N ARG A 613 -13.29 -15.81 -33.29
CA ARG A 613 -13.75 -17.18 -33.49
C ARG A 613 -15.25 -17.23 -33.76
N THR A 614 -15.65 -17.89 -34.82
CA THR A 614 -17.07 -18.12 -35.12
C THR A 614 -17.50 -19.55 -34.75
N PRO A 615 -18.72 -19.76 -34.23
CA PRO A 615 -19.31 -21.09 -34.07
C PRO A 615 -19.22 -21.95 -35.33
N ALA A 616 -18.85 -23.22 -35.18
CA ALA A 616 -18.82 -24.15 -36.31
C ALA A 616 -20.24 -24.46 -36.83
N GLU A 617 -20.47 -24.14 -38.10
CA GLU A 617 -21.70 -24.48 -38.81
C GLU A 617 -21.90 -26.02 -38.85
N PRO A 618 -23.13 -26.52 -38.63
CA PRO A 618 -23.41 -27.93 -38.81
C PRO A 618 -23.34 -28.31 -40.30
N GLY A 619 -22.87 -29.54 -40.58
CA GLY A 619 -22.99 -30.15 -41.89
C GLY A 619 -24.46 -30.43 -42.27
N PRO A 620 -24.72 -30.93 -43.50
CA PRO A 620 -26.07 -31.22 -43.98
C PRO A 620 -26.84 -32.15 -43.03
N GLY A 621 -28.09 -31.81 -42.71
CA GLY A 621 -28.95 -32.60 -41.82
C GLY A 621 -29.91 -31.76 -41.00
N ARG A 622 -30.54 -32.39 -40.00
CA ARG A 622 -31.61 -31.78 -39.17
C ARG A 622 -31.24 -30.43 -38.55
N THR A 623 -30.00 -30.27 -38.05
CA THR A 623 -29.56 -29.01 -37.43
C THR A 623 -29.46 -27.91 -38.48
N ARG A 624 -28.93 -28.22 -39.67
CA ARG A 624 -28.82 -27.28 -40.77
C ARG A 624 -30.20 -26.85 -41.29
N ASP A 625 -31.12 -27.79 -41.45
CA ASP A 625 -32.50 -27.51 -41.89
C ASP A 625 -33.21 -26.53 -40.94
N VAL A 626 -33.05 -26.72 -39.62
CA VAL A 626 -33.62 -25.84 -38.59
C VAL A 626 -32.97 -24.45 -38.63
N LEU A 627 -31.64 -24.35 -38.75
CA LEU A 627 -30.96 -23.07 -38.85
C LEU A 627 -31.35 -22.30 -40.12
N ASP A 628 -31.46 -22.98 -41.27
CA ASP A 628 -31.85 -22.36 -42.53
C ASP A 628 -33.31 -21.87 -42.50
N ALA A 629 -34.20 -22.59 -41.80
CA ALA A 629 -35.56 -22.14 -41.53
C ALA A 629 -35.58 -20.85 -40.69
N LEU A 630 -34.78 -20.78 -39.61
CA LEU A 630 -34.64 -19.59 -38.76
C LEU A 630 -34.01 -18.41 -39.50
N ARG A 631 -33.01 -18.64 -40.35
CA ARG A 631 -32.40 -17.59 -41.20
C ARG A 631 -33.41 -16.98 -42.16
N SER A 632 -34.27 -17.82 -42.73
CA SER A 632 -35.20 -17.38 -43.78
C SER A 632 -36.47 -16.72 -43.23
N HIS A 633 -36.88 -17.05 -42.00
CA HIS A 633 -38.18 -16.63 -41.46
C HIS A 633 -38.10 -15.94 -40.08
N GLY A 634 -36.89 -15.78 -39.53
CA GLY A 634 -36.69 -15.20 -38.21
C GLY A 634 -37.08 -16.16 -37.07
N ALA A 635 -37.56 -15.58 -35.96
CA ALA A 635 -37.85 -16.34 -34.75
C ALA A 635 -39.12 -17.20 -34.89
N LEU A 636 -39.02 -18.51 -34.65
CA LEU A 636 -40.10 -19.48 -34.88
C LEU A 636 -40.35 -20.38 -33.67
N PHE A 637 -41.59 -20.81 -33.46
CA PHE A 637 -41.91 -21.84 -32.47
C PHE A 637 -41.40 -23.22 -32.93
N ALA A 638 -41.08 -24.11 -31.99
CA ALA A 638 -40.64 -25.47 -32.31
C ALA A 638 -41.64 -26.26 -33.17
N ALA A 639 -42.95 -26.02 -32.98
CA ALA A 639 -44.00 -26.63 -33.80
C ALA A 639 -43.97 -26.15 -35.26
N ASP A 640 -43.65 -24.87 -35.49
CA ASP A 640 -43.50 -24.31 -36.84
C ASP A 640 -42.23 -24.84 -37.51
N LEU A 641 -41.13 -24.93 -36.76
CA LEU A 641 -39.89 -25.55 -37.24
C LEU A 641 -40.11 -26.99 -37.70
N ALA A 642 -40.85 -27.81 -36.93
CA ALA A 642 -41.19 -29.18 -37.31
C ALA A 642 -42.03 -29.24 -38.60
N ARG A 643 -43.03 -28.36 -38.73
CA ARG A 643 -43.90 -28.27 -39.91
C ARG A 643 -43.12 -27.83 -41.15
N MET A 644 -42.25 -26.83 -41.02
CA MET A 644 -41.52 -26.23 -42.15
C MET A 644 -40.38 -27.12 -42.64
N THR A 645 -39.63 -27.72 -41.72
CA THR A 645 -38.53 -28.65 -42.06
C THR A 645 -39.03 -30.05 -42.41
N ARG A 646 -40.32 -30.34 -42.19
CA ARG A 646 -40.93 -31.68 -42.32
C ARG A 646 -40.22 -32.75 -41.47
N ARG A 647 -39.67 -32.35 -40.32
CA ARG A 647 -38.97 -33.22 -39.35
C ARG A 647 -39.90 -33.64 -38.22
N LEU A 648 -39.57 -34.74 -37.56
CA LEU A 648 -40.29 -35.16 -36.35
C LEU A 648 -39.99 -34.18 -35.20
N PRO A 649 -40.94 -33.92 -34.27
CA PRO A 649 -40.70 -33.01 -33.14
C PRO A 649 -39.43 -33.35 -32.34
N GLY A 650 -39.18 -34.62 -32.05
CA GLY A 650 -37.96 -35.04 -31.36
C GLY A 650 -36.67 -34.80 -32.16
N GLU A 651 -36.73 -34.82 -33.50
CA GLU A 651 -35.57 -34.46 -34.33
C GLU A 651 -35.30 -32.95 -34.30
N VAL A 652 -36.36 -32.13 -34.21
CA VAL A 652 -36.25 -30.67 -34.03
C VAL A 652 -35.69 -30.35 -32.65
N ASP A 653 -36.14 -31.03 -31.60
CA ASP A 653 -35.61 -30.86 -30.24
C ASP A 653 -34.11 -31.20 -30.16
N GLU A 654 -33.69 -32.29 -30.80
CA GLU A 654 -32.28 -32.66 -30.90
C GLU A 654 -31.46 -31.69 -31.76
N ALA A 655 -32.05 -31.16 -32.85
CA ALA A 655 -31.43 -30.15 -33.70
C ALA A 655 -31.24 -28.81 -32.96
N LEU A 656 -32.26 -28.35 -32.24
CA LEU A 656 -32.22 -27.14 -31.42
C LEU A 656 -31.16 -27.27 -30.33
N TRP A 657 -31.07 -28.42 -29.66
CA TRP A 657 -30.02 -28.63 -28.67
C TRP A 657 -28.61 -28.65 -29.29
N ASP A 658 -28.42 -29.30 -30.44
CA ASP A 658 -27.14 -29.27 -31.14
C ASP A 658 -26.77 -27.81 -31.48
N ALA A 659 -27.72 -27.01 -31.97
CA ALA A 659 -27.52 -25.59 -32.24
C ALA A 659 -27.22 -24.76 -30.97
N VAL A 660 -27.89 -25.01 -29.84
CA VAL A 660 -27.56 -24.40 -28.52
C VAL A 660 -26.14 -24.77 -28.12
N SER A 661 -25.78 -26.05 -28.27
CA SER A 661 -24.45 -26.55 -27.91
C SER A 661 -23.34 -25.96 -28.77
N ARG A 662 -23.66 -25.45 -29.96
CA ARG A 662 -22.76 -24.70 -30.84
C ARG A 662 -22.74 -23.20 -30.55
N GLY A 663 -23.70 -22.67 -29.77
CA GLY A 663 -23.84 -21.24 -29.51
C GLY A 663 -24.46 -20.46 -30.67
N LEU A 664 -25.34 -21.12 -31.44
CA LEU A 664 -25.97 -20.55 -32.64
C LEU A 664 -27.42 -20.07 -32.42
N VAL A 665 -28.12 -20.62 -31.43
CA VAL A 665 -29.54 -20.29 -31.17
C VAL A 665 -29.80 -19.99 -29.70
N THR A 666 -30.84 -19.21 -29.46
CA THR A 666 -31.43 -18.88 -28.16
C THR A 666 -32.96 -19.00 -28.24
N SER A 667 -33.66 -18.78 -27.14
CA SER A 667 -35.12 -18.73 -27.08
C SER A 667 -35.64 -17.63 -26.16
N ASP A 668 -36.88 -17.19 -26.41
CA ASP A 668 -37.60 -16.17 -25.62
C ASP A 668 -37.85 -16.57 -24.15
N GLY A 669 -37.53 -17.80 -23.72
CA GLY A 669 -37.70 -18.27 -22.35
C GLY A 669 -36.66 -19.33 -21.95
N PHE A 670 -36.37 -19.44 -20.65
CA PHE A 670 -35.51 -20.52 -20.14
C PHE A 670 -36.29 -21.85 -19.99
N ASP A 671 -37.63 -21.79 -19.98
CA ASP A 671 -38.51 -22.96 -20.10
C ASP A 671 -38.16 -23.87 -21.30
N ALA A 672 -37.67 -23.30 -22.40
CA ALA A 672 -37.19 -24.06 -23.54
C ALA A 672 -36.04 -25.03 -23.17
N VAL A 673 -35.07 -24.57 -22.36
CA VAL A 673 -33.99 -25.42 -21.84
C VAL A 673 -34.54 -26.45 -20.87
N ARG A 674 -35.45 -26.05 -19.97
CA ARG A 674 -36.09 -26.97 -19.01
C ARG A 674 -36.84 -28.10 -19.71
N THR A 675 -37.63 -27.78 -20.73
CA THR A 675 -38.41 -28.75 -21.50
C THR A 675 -37.51 -29.76 -22.20
N LEU A 676 -36.44 -29.31 -22.87
CA LEU A 676 -35.46 -30.19 -23.53
C LEU A 676 -34.74 -31.12 -22.53
N LEU A 677 -34.45 -30.65 -21.32
CA LEU A 677 -33.87 -31.47 -20.25
C LEU A 677 -34.89 -32.47 -19.65
N ALA A 678 -36.16 -32.08 -19.49
CA ALA A 678 -37.22 -32.89 -18.88
C ALA A 678 -37.69 -34.04 -19.80
N GLN A 679 -37.89 -33.77 -21.09
CA GLN A 679 -38.31 -34.78 -22.07
C GLN A 679 -37.32 -35.95 -22.17
N ARG A 680 -36.01 -35.69 -21.99
CA ARG A 680 -34.98 -36.74 -21.95
C ARG A 680 -35.06 -37.63 -20.70
N LEU A 681 -35.40 -37.06 -19.54
CA LEU A 681 -35.62 -37.85 -18.32
C LEU A 681 -36.81 -38.80 -18.52
N ALA A 682 -37.89 -38.31 -19.14
CA ALA A 682 -39.05 -39.15 -19.48
C ALA A 682 -38.70 -40.25 -20.50
N ALA A 683 -37.89 -39.94 -21.52
CA ALA A 683 -37.46 -40.92 -22.53
C ALA A 683 -36.55 -42.03 -21.95
N ARG A 684 -35.77 -41.76 -20.89
CA ARG A 684 -34.94 -42.77 -20.20
C ARG A 684 -35.71 -43.71 -19.29
N VAL A 685 -36.88 -43.30 -18.79
CA VAL A 685 -37.69 -44.05 -17.80
C VAL A 685 -38.77 -44.92 -18.48
N ALA A 686 -38.95 -44.80 -19.80
CA ALA A 686 -39.95 -45.53 -20.57
C ALA A 686 -39.61 -47.02 -20.78
N TYR A 687 -39.70 -47.84 -19.72
CA TYR A 687 -39.77 -49.31 -19.78
C TYR A 687 -40.91 -49.87 -18.89
N ARG A 688 -42.09 -49.23 -18.88
CA ARG A 688 -43.33 -49.87 -18.39
C ARG A 688 -44.54 -49.40 -19.19
N PRO A 689 -45.32 -50.32 -19.80
CA PRO A 689 -46.59 -49.96 -20.42
C PRO A 689 -47.67 -49.94 -19.34
N ARG A 690 -48.25 -48.77 -19.05
CA ARG A 690 -49.57 -48.70 -18.41
C ARG A 690 -50.47 -47.71 -19.11
N LEU A 691 -51.73 -48.10 -19.08
CA LEU A 691 -52.87 -47.64 -19.87
C LEU A 691 -53.00 -46.13 -19.98
N ARG A 692 -53.46 -45.73 -21.17
CA ARG A 692 -54.09 -44.46 -21.52
C ARG A 692 -55.05 -43.98 -20.41
N GLN A 693 -54.70 -42.88 -19.77
CA GLN A 693 -55.69 -41.95 -19.21
C GLN A 693 -55.71 -40.73 -20.13
N ALA A 694 -56.76 -40.66 -20.94
CA ALA A 694 -57.09 -39.50 -21.75
C ALA A 694 -57.40 -38.33 -20.80
N GLY A 695 -56.63 -37.24 -20.88
CA GLY A 695 -56.87 -36.04 -20.08
C GLY A 695 -55.74 -35.02 -20.03
N SER A 696 -54.48 -35.40 -20.25
CA SER A 696 -53.36 -34.45 -20.25
C SER A 696 -52.54 -34.53 -21.54
N ARG A 697 -53.16 -34.11 -22.66
CA ARG A 697 -52.44 -33.76 -23.89
C ARG A 697 -51.85 -32.34 -23.84
N SER A 698 -51.82 -31.72 -22.66
CA SER A 698 -51.09 -30.48 -22.37
C SER A 698 -49.62 -30.73 -21.99
N ALA A 699 -49.04 -31.82 -22.47
CA ALA A 699 -47.64 -32.15 -22.23
C ALA A 699 -46.73 -31.18 -22.99
N ALA A 700 -46.23 -30.18 -22.26
CA ALA A 700 -44.93 -29.52 -22.45
C ALA A 700 -44.51 -29.28 -23.90
N ARG A 701 -45.23 -28.43 -24.61
CA ARG A 701 -44.65 -27.74 -25.77
C ARG A 701 -43.84 -26.58 -25.23
N SER A 702 -42.54 -26.56 -25.54
CA SER A 702 -41.62 -25.45 -25.23
C SER A 702 -42.32 -24.11 -25.47
N ALA A 703 -42.48 -23.33 -24.40
CA ALA A 703 -43.07 -22.00 -24.46
C ALA A 703 -41.97 -21.01 -24.87
N GLY A 704 -41.92 -20.68 -26.17
CA GLY A 704 -40.99 -19.68 -26.67
C GLY A 704 -40.69 -19.83 -28.15
N ARG A 705 -40.40 -18.70 -28.81
CA ARG A 705 -39.81 -18.72 -30.15
C ARG A 705 -38.31 -18.96 -30.01
N TRP A 706 -37.76 -19.71 -30.96
CA TRP A 706 -36.33 -19.92 -31.12
C TRP A 706 -35.81 -18.93 -32.14
N SER A 707 -34.65 -18.34 -31.87
CA SER A 707 -34.01 -17.34 -32.72
C SER A 707 -32.52 -17.60 -32.83
N LEU A 708 -31.88 -17.04 -33.85
CA LEU A 708 -30.44 -17.09 -34.02
C LEU A 708 -29.78 -16.12 -33.04
N ILE A 709 -28.63 -16.50 -32.50
CA ILE A 709 -27.75 -15.56 -31.79
C ILE A 709 -27.02 -14.76 -32.86
N GLU A 710 -27.53 -13.57 -33.14
CA GLU A 710 -26.90 -12.64 -34.09
C GLU A 710 -25.62 -12.05 -33.50
N ALA A 711 -24.51 -12.20 -34.22
CA ALA A 711 -23.32 -11.40 -33.97
C ALA A 711 -23.59 -9.99 -34.52
N LYS A 712 -24.16 -9.11 -33.67
CA LYS A 712 -24.20 -7.67 -33.93
C LYS A 712 -22.76 -7.14 -34.11
N PRO A 713 -22.55 -5.99 -34.79
CA PRO A 713 -21.23 -5.44 -34.98
C PRO A 713 -20.56 -5.27 -33.60
N ALA A 714 -19.34 -5.81 -33.53
CA ALA A 714 -18.44 -5.68 -32.39
C ALA A 714 -18.20 -4.21 -32.06
N THR A 715 -17.90 -3.90 -30.81
CA THR A 715 -17.30 -2.62 -30.43
C THR A 715 -15.98 -2.50 -31.20
N GLU A 716 -15.85 -1.48 -32.07
CA GLU A 716 -14.64 -1.27 -32.85
C GLU A 716 -13.46 -0.87 -31.96
N ASP A 717 -13.75 -0.31 -30.79
CA ASP A 717 -12.75 0.09 -29.80
C ASP A 717 -12.42 -1.05 -28.81
N ALA A 718 -11.19 -1.54 -28.88
CA ALA A 718 -10.66 -2.54 -27.96
C ALA A 718 -10.56 -2.02 -26.52
N ASP A 719 -10.39 -0.72 -26.33
CA ASP A 719 -10.29 -0.08 -25.02
C ASP A 719 -11.65 -0.03 -24.33
N GLU A 720 -12.73 0.23 -25.07
CA GLU A 720 -14.10 0.18 -24.56
C GLU A 720 -14.49 -1.25 -24.16
N LEU A 721 -14.12 -2.25 -24.98
CA LEU A 721 -14.34 -3.67 -24.65
C LEU A 721 -13.61 -4.08 -23.36
N ALA A 722 -12.35 -3.65 -23.21
CA ALA A 722 -11.56 -3.93 -22.02
C ALA A 722 -12.14 -3.26 -20.77
N GLU A 723 -12.70 -2.05 -20.92
CA GLU A 723 -13.35 -1.32 -19.83
C GLU A 723 -14.68 -1.96 -19.41
N ALA A 724 -15.55 -2.33 -20.36
CA ALA A 724 -16.79 -3.07 -20.07
C ALA A 724 -16.51 -4.41 -19.36
N LEU A 725 -15.46 -5.11 -19.79
CA LEU A 725 -15.03 -6.34 -19.13
C LEU A 725 -14.49 -6.08 -17.70
N ALA A 726 -13.72 -5.00 -17.50
CA ALA A 726 -13.24 -4.61 -16.19
C ALA A 726 -14.40 -4.28 -15.23
N GLU A 727 -15.41 -3.55 -15.70
CA GLU A 727 -16.63 -3.25 -14.95
C GLU A 727 -17.39 -4.52 -14.57
N GLN A 728 -17.59 -5.45 -15.50
CA GLN A 728 -18.26 -6.72 -15.21
C GLN A 728 -17.50 -7.55 -14.16
N LEU A 729 -16.17 -7.59 -14.23
CA LEU A 729 -15.34 -8.30 -13.24
C LEU A 729 -15.42 -7.63 -11.87
N LEU A 730 -15.41 -6.29 -11.82
CA LEU A 730 -15.57 -5.52 -10.58
C LEU A 730 -16.96 -5.72 -9.96
N ALA A 731 -18.03 -5.69 -10.75
CA ALA A 731 -19.38 -5.97 -10.29
C ALA A 731 -19.49 -7.39 -9.69
N ARG A 732 -18.88 -8.38 -10.34
CA ARG A 732 -18.94 -9.79 -9.93
C ARG A 732 -18.11 -10.10 -8.68
N TRP A 733 -16.89 -9.60 -8.62
CA TRP A 733 -15.91 -10.00 -7.61
C TRP A 733 -15.69 -8.94 -6.53
N GLY A 734 -16.05 -7.69 -6.76
CA GLY A 734 -15.82 -6.55 -5.88
C GLY A 734 -14.35 -6.12 -5.85
N VAL A 735 -13.45 -7.07 -5.60
CA VAL A 735 -11.99 -6.94 -5.71
C VAL A 735 -11.48 -7.87 -6.81
N VAL A 736 -10.75 -7.30 -7.78
CA VAL A 736 -10.26 -8.02 -8.96
C VAL A 736 -8.74 -8.13 -8.92
N PHE A 737 -8.25 -9.35 -9.16
CA PHE A 737 -6.85 -9.69 -9.36
C PHE A 737 -6.72 -10.93 -10.25
N ARG A 738 -5.55 -11.14 -10.84
CA ARG A 738 -5.34 -12.11 -11.93
C ARG A 738 -5.84 -13.53 -11.63
N ASP A 739 -5.64 -14.04 -10.41
CA ASP A 739 -5.95 -15.44 -10.09
C ASP A 739 -7.46 -15.75 -10.11
N LEU A 740 -8.33 -14.74 -9.96
CA LEU A 740 -9.78 -14.90 -10.08
C LEU A 740 -10.23 -15.24 -11.51
N LEU A 741 -9.44 -14.85 -12.52
CA LEU A 741 -9.75 -15.10 -13.92
C LEU A 741 -9.60 -16.59 -14.30
N ALA A 742 -9.06 -17.43 -13.42
CA ALA A 742 -8.92 -18.87 -13.68
C ALA A 742 -10.27 -19.58 -13.97
N ARG A 743 -11.39 -19.00 -13.54
CA ARG A 743 -12.75 -19.50 -13.78
C ARG A 743 -13.47 -18.78 -14.93
N GLU A 744 -12.89 -17.71 -15.45
CA GLU A 744 -13.48 -16.88 -16.49
C GLU A 744 -13.18 -17.44 -17.88
N THR A 745 -14.12 -17.26 -18.82
CA THR A 745 -14.01 -17.80 -20.20
C THR A 745 -13.56 -16.75 -21.22
N PHE A 746 -13.31 -15.51 -20.80
CA PHE A 746 -12.94 -14.41 -21.68
C PHE A 746 -11.59 -14.64 -22.36
N THR A 747 -11.48 -14.24 -23.62
CA THR A 747 -10.24 -14.30 -24.41
C THR A 747 -9.44 -13.01 -24.38
N VAL A 748 -10.03 -11.92 -23.90
CA VAL A 748 -9.34 -10.64 -23.77
C VAL A 748 -8.10 -10.82 -22.88
N PRO A 749 -6.89 -10.45 -23.34
CA PRO A 749 -5.69 -10.60 -22.53
C PRO A 749 -5.77 -9.80 -21.23
N TRP A 750 -5.33 -10.38 -20.12
CA TRP A 750 -5.29 -9.70 -18.81
C TRP A 750 -4.59 -8.34 -18.85
N ARG A 751 -3.58 -8.17 -19.74
CA ARG A 751 -2.91 -6.88 -19.94
C ARG A 751 -3.88 -5.77 -20.29
N GLU A 752 -4.82 -6.01 -21.21
CA GLU A 752 -5.78 -4.97 -21.66
C GLU A 752 -6.77 -4.63 -20.54
N VAL A 753 -7.28 -5.64 -19.83
CA VAL A 753 -8.13 -5.45 -18.65
C VAL A 753 -7.40 -4.66 -17.56
N LEU A 754 -6.11 -4.94 -17.33
CA LEU A 754 -5.29 -4.22 -16.36
C LEU A 754 -5.11 -2.74 -16.75
N TRP A 755 -4.93 -2.44 -18.04
CA TRP A 755 -4.85 -1.07 -18.52
C TRP A 755 -6.19 -0.33 -18.36
N ALA A 756 -7.32 -1.00 -18.61
CA ALA A 756 -8.63 -0.43 -18.33
C ALA A 756 -8.81 -0.11 -16.83
N LEU A 757 -8.45 -1.04 -15.93
CA LEU A 757 -8.50 -0.83 -14.48
C LEU A 757 -7.62 0.36 -14.03
N ARG A 758 -6.42 0.53 -14.61
CA ARG A 758 -5.56 1.70 -14.34
C ARG A 758 -6.18 3.01 -14.81
N ARG A 759 -6.84 3.03 -15.97
CA ARG A 759 -7.55 4.22 -16.48
C ARG A 759 -8.73 4.57 -15.56
N MET A 760 -9.49 3.57 -15.12
CA MET A 760 -10.58 3.73 -14.14
C MET A 760 -10.05 4.28 -12.79
N GLU A 761 -8.92 3.77 -12.32
CA GLU A 761 -8.26 4.28 -11.10
C GLU A 761 -7.81 5.74 -11.26
N ALA A 762 -7.22 6.09 -12.42
CA ALA A 762 -6.79 7.46 -12.70
C ALA A 762 -7.98 8.44 -12.68
N ARG A 763 -9.16 8.01 -13.16
CA ARG A 763 -10.43 8.75 -13.08
C ARG A 763 -11.05 8.78 -11.68
N GLY A 764 -10.54 7.97 -10.75
CA GLY A 764 -11.04 7.88 -9.37
C GLY A 764 -12.33 7.08 -9.21
N THR A 765 -12.75 6.31 -10.22
CA THR A 765 -13.96 5.47 -10.12
C THR A 765 -13.70 4.21 -9.31
N ILE A 766 -12.45 3.74 -9.27
CA ILE A 766 -12.01 2.57 -8.50
C ILE A 766 -10.73 2.87 -7.72
N ARG A 767 -10.36 1.97 -6.81
CA ARG A 767 -9.14 2.06 -6.02
C ARG A 767 -8.18 0.94 -6.39
N GLY A 768 -6.93 1.27 -6.75
CA GLY A 768 -5.84 0.33 -6.83
C GLY A 768 -5.16 0.16 -5.47
N GLY A 769 -4.71 -1.06 -5.15
CA GLY A 769 -4.08 -1.32 -3.87
C GLY A 769 -3.79 -2.79 -3.61
N ARG A 770 -3.48 -3.10 -2.36
CA ARG A 770 -3.37 -4.47 -1.88
C ARG A 770 -4.49 -4.71 -0.87
N PHE A 771 -5.57 -5.31 -1.34
CA PHE A 771 -6.77 -5.54 -0.54
C PHE A 771 -6.82 -6.95 0.06
N VAL A 772 -6.24 -7.94 -0.62
CA VAL A 772 -6.20 -9.33 -0.19
C VAL A 772 -4.76 -9.84 -0.14
N ASN A 773 -4.40 -10.47 0.98
CA ASN A 773 -3.09 -11.07 1.20
C ASN A 773 -2.93 -12.41 0.50
N GLY A 774 -1.68 -12.75 0.17
CA GLY A 774 -1.32 -14.04 -0.44
C GLY A 774 -1.33 -14.07 -1.97
N PHE A 775 -1.80 -13.00 -2.62
CA PHE A 775 -1.86 -12.91 -4.08
C PHE A 775 -0.83 -11.91 -4.63
N SER A 776 -0.29 -12.25 -5.80
CA SER A 776 0.71 -11.44 -6.50
C SER A 776 0.04 -10.56 -7.57
N GLY A 777 0.70 -9.46 -7.94
CA GLY A 777 0.18 -8.51 -8.91
C GLY A 777 -0.66 -7.39 -8.29
N GLU A 778 -1.13 -6.50 -9.16
CA GLU A 778 -2.00 -5.36 -8.81
C GLU A 778 -3.43 -5.85 -8.53
N GLN A 779 -4.09 -5.20 -7.58
CA GLN A 779 -5.48 -5.48 -7.24
C GLN A 779 -6.28 -4.18 -7.32
N TYR A 780 -7.51 -4.29 -7.78
CA TYR A 780 -8.41 -3.15 -7.96
C TYR A 780 -9.76 -3.46 -7.35
N ALA A 781 -10.41 -2.46 -6.76
CA ALA A 781 -11.69 -2.65 -6.11
C ALA A 781 -12.60 -1.43 -6.24
N LEU A 782 -13.91 -1.67 -6.28
CA LEU A 782 -14.92 -0.62 -6.12
C LEU A 782 -14.84 -0.03 -4.70
N PRO A 783 -15.05 1.28 -4.50
CA PRO A 783 -15.02 1.89 -3.16
C PRO A 783 -15.96 1.19 -2.16
N GLU A 784 -17.18 0.89 -2.59
CA GLU A 784 -18.19 0.15 -1.82
C GLU A 784 -17.75 -1.28 -1.48
N ALA A 785 -17.03 -1.96 -2.38
CA ALA A 785 -16.48 -3.29 -2.13
C ALA A 785 -15.38 -3.24 -1.05
N VAL A 786 -14.54 -2.20 -1.05
CA VAL A 786 -13.52 -2.01 -0.01
C VAL A 786 -14.16 -1.82 1.36
N ASP A 787 -15.23 -1.03 1.45
CA ASP A 787 -15.92 -0.77 2.71
C ASP A 787 -16.66 -2.02 3.22
N ALA A 788 -17.31 -2.77 2.33
CA ALA A 788 -17.92 -4.05 2.66
C ALA A 788 -16.87 -5.10 3.10
N LEU A 789 -15.73 -5.18 2.42
CA LEU A 789 -14.61 -6.06 2.78
C LEU A 789 -14.08 -5.75 4.19
N ARG A 790 -13.95 -4.46 4.52
CA ARG A 790 -13.55 -3.99 5.86
C ARG A 790 -14.60 -4.33 6.92
N ALA A 791 -15.88 -4.18 6.61
CA ALA A 791 -16.96 -4.53 7.52
C ALA A 791 -16.93 -6.03 7.86
N VAL A 792 -16.72 -6.90 6.87
CA VAL A 792 -16.60 -8.35 7.08
C VAL A 792 -15.40 -8.73 7.93
N ARG A 793 -14.25 -8.05 7.74
CA ARG A 793 -13.06 -8.27 8.58
C ARG A 793 -13.34 -7.95 10.06
N LYS A 794 -14.16 -6.94 10.36
CA LYS A 794 -14.52 -6.56 11.73
C LYS A 794 -15.55 -7.50 12.38
N GLN A 795 -16.30 -8.26 11.58
CA GLN A 795 -17.28 -9.22 12.09
C GLN A 795 -16.59 -10.42 12.72
N GLU A 796 -16.97 -10.74 13.97
CA GLU A 796 -16.57 -11.97 14.64
C GLU A 796 -16.99 -13.21 13.84
N ARG A 797 -16.27 -14.30 14.07
CA ARG A 797 -16.46 -15.58 13.39
C ARG A 797 -17.46 -16.41 14.20
N SER A 798 -18.63 -16.66 13.64
CA SER A 798 -19.75 -17.32 14.32
C SER A 798 -19.92 -18.78 13.94
N GLY A 799 -19.04 -19.33 13.10
CA GLY A 799 -19.21 -20.66 12.51
C GLY A 799 -20.22 -20.69 11.36
N GLU A 800 -20.46 -19.55 10.69
CA GLU A 800 -21.45 -19.45 9.63
C GLU A 800 -21.13 -20.44 8.50
N THR A 801 -22.09 -21.31 8.18
CA THR A 801 -21.92 -22.38 7.19
C THR A 801 -22.74 -22.12 5.94
N VAL A 802 -22.10 -22.07 4.78
CA VAL A 802 -22.73 -21.79 3.48
C VAL A 802 -22.33 -22.85 2.46
N THR A 803 -23.31 -23.55 1.88
CA THR A 803 -23.09 -24.58 0.86
C THR A 803 -23.52 -24.10 -0.52
N VAL A 804 -22.60 -24.16 -1.48
CA VAL A 804 -22.82 -23.84 -2.90
C VAL A 804 -22.64 -25.07 -3.79
N SER A 805 -23.24 -25.03 -4.98
CA SER A 805 -22.93 -25.99 -6.05
C SER A 805 -21.47 -25.83 -6.46
N ALA A 806 -20.74 -26.91 -6.78
CA ALA A 806 -19.39 -26.78 -7.29
C ALA A 806 -19.34 -26.13 -8.68
N ALA A 807 -20.47 -26.11 -9.40
CA ALA A 807 -20.60 -25.37 -10.65
C ALA A 807 -20.59 -23.83 -10.41
N ASP A 808 -20.96 -23.37 -9.22
CA ASP A 808 -21.10 -21.95 -8.86
C ASP A 808 -19.77 -21.17 -9.08
N PRO A 809 -19.83 -19.88 -9.49
CA PRO A 809 -18.64 -19.03 -9.58
C PRO A 809 -17.82 -19.01 -8.29
N LEU A 810 -18.48 -19.09 -7.13
CA LEU A 810 -17.84 -19.06 -5.82
C LEU A 810 -17.03 -20.30 -5.46
N ASN A 811 -17.01 -21.34 -6.30
CA ASN A 811 -16.08 -22.47 -6.15
C ASN A 811 -14.63 -22.02 -6.42
N LEU A 812 -14.00 -21.45 -5.38
CA LEU A 812 -12.62 -20.97 -5.38
C LEU A 812 -11.66 -21.86 -4.58
N ALA A 813 -12.10 -23.08 -4.23
CA ALA A 813 -11.28 -24.08 -3.55
C ALA A 813 -10.13 -24.53 -4.46
N GLY A 814 -8.88 -24.43 -3.98
CA GLY A 814 -7.68 -24.72 -4.76
C GLY A 814 -7.35 -23.67 -5.83
N ILE A 815 -7.96 -22.47 -5.75
CA ILE A 815 -7.65 -21.30 -6.58
C ILE A 815 -7.21 -20.15 -5.67
N VAL A 816 -8.15 -19.63 -4.87
CA VAL A 816 -7.91 -18.55 -3.89
C VAL A 816 -7.69 -19.15 -2.51
N LEU A 817 -8.43 -20.21 -2.18
CA LEU A 817 -8.31 -20.90 -0.91
C LEU A 817 -7.38 -22.10 -1.03
N PRO A 818 -6.54 -22.38 -0.02
CA PRO A 818 -5.68 -23.57 -0.03
C PRO A 818 -6.52 -24.85 -0.02
N GLY A 819 -6.03 -25.91 -0.67
CA GLY A 819 -6.70 -27.20 -0.75
C GLY A 819 -6.77 -27.77 -2.17
N PRO A 820 -7.28 -29.00 -2.34
CA PRO A 820 -7.48 -29.59 -3.66
C PRO A 820 -8.56 -28.86 -4.45
N ARG A 821 -8.38 -28.75 -5.78
CA ARG A 821 -9.40 -28.18 -6.66
C ARG A 821 -10.62 -29.10 -6.74
N VAL A 822 -11.81 -28.53 -6.55
CA VAL A 822 -13.08 -29.25 -6.67
C VAL A 822 -13.60 -29.10 -8.10
N PRO A 823 -13.82 -30.21 -8.85
CA PRO A 823 -14.35 -30.14 -10.21
C PRO A 823 -15.71 -29.44 -10.26
N ALA A 824 -15.87 -28.53 -11.21
CA ALA A 824 -17.06 -27.69 -11.37
C ALA A 824 -18.25 -28.43 -11.99
N LEU A 825 -18.64 -29.55 -11.38
CA LEU A 825 -19.76 -30.38 -11.80
C LEU A 825 -20.99 -30.06 -10.95
N ALA A 826 -22.16 -29.98 -11.59
CA ALA A 826 -23.43 -29.66 -10.91
C ALA A 826 -23.85 -30.67 -9.84
N ALA A 827 -23.26 -31.88 -9.83
CA ALA A 827 -23.49 -32.92 -8.83
C ALA A 827 -22.64 -32.72 -7.57
N ASN A 828 -21.54 -31.97 -7.65
CA ASN A 828 -20.64 -31.70 -6.54
C ASN A 828 -21.09 -30.43 -5.80
N SER A 829 -20.69 -30.31 -4.53
CA SER A 829 -20.98 -29.14 -3.69
C SER A 829 -19.79 -28.79 -2.82
N VAL A 830 -19.61 -27.49 -2.56
CA VAL A 830 -18.58 -26.96 -1.65
C VAL A 830 -19.28 -26.30 -0.48
N THR A 831 -18.86 -26.63 0.74
CA THR A 831 -19.35 -26.02 1.97
C THR A 831 -18.27 -25.15 2.56
N TYR A 832 -18.59 -23.90 2.88
CA TYR A 832 -17.70 -22.95 3.52
C TYR A 832 -18.13 -22.72 4.97
N VAL A 833 -17.20 -22.83 5.91
CA VAL A 833 -17.39 -22.45 7.32
C VAL A 833 -16.55 -21.21 7.58
N ASP A 834 -17.21 -20.07 7.79
CA ASP A 834 -16.57 -18.75 7.92
C ASP A 834 -15.50 -18.49 6.83
N GLY A 835 -15.83 -18.85 5.58
CA GLY A 835 -14.98 -18.63 4.40
C GLY A 835 -13.87 -19.67 4.17
N VAL A 836 -13.75 -20.72 4.98
CA VAL A 836 -12.83 -21.84 4.75
C VAL A 836 -13.61 -23.03 4.19
N PRO A 837 -13.14 -23.71 3.14
CA PRO A 837 -13.80 -24.92 2.66
C PRO A 837 -13.71 -26.01 3.72
N ASP A 838 -14.84 -26.64 4.04
CA ASP A 838 -14.92 -27.77 4.97
C ASP A 838 -14.41 -29.07 4.32
N ASP A 839 -13.79 -29.95 5.11
CA ASP A 839 -13.25 -31.24 4.65
C ASP A 839 -14.38 -32.18 4.18
N ALA A 840 -15.62 -31.96 4.63
CA ALA A 840 -16.81 -32.67 4.16
C ALA A 840 -17.27 -32.28 2.73
N THR A 841 -16.47 -31.49 2.00
CA THR A 841 -16.72 -31.13 0.60
C THR A 841 -16.90 -32.39 -0.26
N ARG A 842 -18.13 -32.61 -0.74
CA ARG A 842 -18.48 -33.79 -1.54
C ARG A 842 -18.03 -33.61 -3.00
N ALA A 843 -16.87 -34.19 -3.33
CA ALA A 843 -16.57 -34.59 -4.69
C ALA A 843 -17.10 -36.02 -4.89
N LEU A 844 -18.19 -36.18 -5.64
CA LEU A 844 -18.54 -37.50 -6.16
C LEU A 844 -17.52 -37.79 -7.27
N ALA A 845 -16.63 -38.75 -7.04
CA ALA A 845 -15.65 -39.22 -8.01
C ALA A 845 -16.33 -39.78 -9.28
#